data_AF-K9WXF5-F1
#
_entry.id   AF-K9WXF5-F1
#
_cell.length_a   1.000
_cell.length_b   1.000
_cell.length_c   1.000
_cell.angle_alpha   90.00
_cell.angle_beta   90.00
_cell.angle_gamma   90.00
#
_symmetry.space_group_name_H-M   'P 1'
#
loop_
_entity.id
_entity.type
_entity.pdbx_description
1 polymer ?
#
loop_
_entity_poly.entity_id
_entity_poly.type
_entity_poly.pdbx_seq_one_letter_code
_entity_poly.pdbx_strand_id
1 'polypeptide(L)'
;MKADLQVQDINVISLKEASIHLSSQIQPHGILLVLEEPELKVLQVSTNTLSVFGIPAENLLQKKLEDLLDPFQIERIKSGLSEQSLDFINPTKIWVRKKGDEYTVFDAVFHRNSQGLLILELEPAISQENIPFLSFYHLARASINQLEKTTNLREFCQIIVQEVRKVTGFDRVMLYKFDDDGHGSVVAEEKIDSLESYLGLHFPESDIPKPARKLFISNSIRSIPQANAQPVQIFPVNNPVNERPTDLTNSILRSAAPCHLEYLHNMGVGSSLTISLIKDEKLWGLIACHHQVPKYVSYELRKACEFLGRVIFAEISAREETEDYGYRMNLTHIQSRLVEYMSQAENFIDGLIQNQPNLLDLTSAQGAAVCFGGKCTVIGETPKEEDLYFLVEWLKSNVAEEVFYTDSLPQIYPDAEKFKNVASGLLAIPISKRNYVLWFRPEVIQTVNWGGDPNNAFALSQSDGNARLCPRKSFDLWKETVRLTSLPWQYVEIKAALELRKAIVNIVLRQADELAQLAEDLERSNAELKKFAYVASHDLQEPLNQVANYVQLLEMRYQEELDADAKEFINYAVEGVSLMQTLIDDVLAYSKVDSQAIAFQLIGVETPLERALGNLRQRIAEAGAVITHDPLPSVMADNTQLMQLFQNLIANAIKFHSDKPPQIHVGAERLEDEWLFSVRDNGIGIDPRFSDRIFIIFQRLHTRDEYPGTGMGLAICKKIVECHRGRIWVESQLGQGATFYFTIPVGGREHERRNGRKAQNNLFS
;
A
#
# COMPACT_ATOMS: atom_id res chain seq x y z
N MET A 1 27.41 -45.00 15.73
CA MET A 1 27.43 -43.83 14.83
C MET A 1 26.06 -43.74 14.17
N LYS A 2 25.14 -42.97 14.78
CA LYS A 2 23.86 -42.61 14.17
C LYS A 2 24.17 -41.48 13.20
N ALA A 3 23.98 -41.71 11.91
CA ALA A 3 24.10 -40.66 10.91
C ALA A 3 22.84 -39.79 11.01
N ASP A 4 22.97 -38.61 11.62
CA ASP A 4 22.08 -37.48 11.37
C ASP A 4 22.32 -37.03 9.93
N LEU A 5 21.57 -37.62 9.00
CA LEU A 5 21.49 -37.15 7.63
C LEU A 5 20.34 -36.15 7.56
N GLN A 6 20.71 -34.90 7.24
CA GLN A 6 19.81 -33.78 7.05
C GLN A 6 18.65 -34.14 6.09
N VAL A 7 17.51 -33.53 6.39
CA VAL A 7 16.19 -33.56 5.72
C VAL A 7 16.23 -33.19 4.21
N GLN A 8 17.40 -33.09 3.59
CA GLN A 8 17.58 -32.30 2.37
C GLN A 8 17.14 -32.91 1.04
N ASP A 9 16.82 -34.21 0.93
CA ASP A 9 16.42 -34.78 -0.37
C ASP A 9 15.27 -35.81 -0.27
N ILE A 10 14.21 -35.49 0.48
CA ILE A 10 12.93 -36.21 0.38
C ILE A 10 11.87 -35.21 -0.08
N ASN A 11 11.26 -35.51 -1.21
CA ASN A 11 10.36 -34.62 -1.92
C ASN A 11 9.05 -34.45 -1.13
N VAL A 12 9.00 -33.50 -0.18
CA VAL A 12 7.80 -33.12 0.61
C VAL A 12 6.59 -32.83 -0.30
N ILE A 13 6.85 -32.47 -1.56
CA ILE A 13 5.86 -32.31 -2.63
C ILE A 13 5.02 -33.58 -2.83
N SER A 14 5.60 -34.79 -2.70
CA SER A 14 4.89 -36.05 -2.95
C SER A 14 3.76 -36.34 -1.94
N LEU A 15 3.81 -35.79 -0.72
CA LEU A 15 2.69 -35.84 0.24
C LEU A 15 1.68 -34.71 0.03
N LYS A 16 2.13 -33.54 -0.45
CA LYS A 16 1.23 -32.47 -0.89
C LYS A 16 0.37 -32.89 -2.10
N GLU A 17 0.76 -33.96 -2.80
CA GLU A 17 0.10 -34.47 -4.01
C GLU A 17 -0.35 -35.94 -3.94
N ALA A 18 -0.36 -36.56 -2.74
CA ALA A 18 -0.74 -37.96 -2.59
C ALA A 18 -2.17 -38.22 -3.10
N SER A 19 -2.32 -39.17 -4.02
CA SER A 19 -3.60 -39.52 -4.65
C SER A 19 -4.47 -40.42 -3.75
N ILE A 20 -4.85 -39.91 -2.59
CA ILE A 20 -5.65 -40.61 -1.57
C ILE A 20 -7.04 -41.07 -2.06
N HIS A 21 -7.53 -40.49 -3.15
CA HIS A 21 -8.80 -40.82 -3.80
C HIS A 21 -8.70 -42.09 -4.67
N LEU A 22 -7.50 -42.47 -5.12
CA LEU A 22 -7.22 -43.66 -5.93
C LEU A 22 -6.80 -44.87 -5.10
N SER A 23 -7.13 -44.88 -3.80
CA SER A 23 -6.85 -46.01 -2.92
C SER A 23 -7.69 -47.23 -3.33
N SER A 24 -7.05 -48.31 -3.77
CA SER A 24 -7.74 -49.60 -4.05
C SER A 24 -8.06 -50.41 -2.78
N GLN A 25 -8.17 -49.74 -1.63
CA GLN A 25 -8.45 -50.34 -0.33
C GLN A 25 -9.65 -49.67 0.34
N ILE A 26 -10.48 -50.49 0.99
CA ILE A 26 -11.64 -50.06 1.78
C ILE A 26 -11.51 -50.52 3.24
N GLN A 27 -12.31 -49.93 4.12
CA GLN A 27 -12.49 -50.33 5.50
C GLN A 27 -13.24 -51.67 5.56
N PRO A 28 -12.82 -52.63 6.40
CA PRO A 28 -13.28 -54.03 6.32
C PRO A 28 -14.71 -54.27 6.81
N HIS A 29 -15.34 -53.29 7.46
CA HIS A 29 -16.66 -53.45 8.06
C HIS A 29 -17.80 -53.49 7.04
N GLY A 30 -17.57 -53.02 5.81
CA GLY A 30 -18.55 -53.04 4.73
C GLY A 30 -18.00 -53.70 3.46
N ILE A 31 -18.83 -53.78 2.43
CA ILE A 31 -18.47 -54.30 1.10
C ILE A 31 -18.65 -53.19 0.07
N LEU A 32 -17.73 -53.14 -0.89
CA LEU A 32 -17.84 -52.25 -2.04
C LEU A 32 -17.96 -53.08 -3.33
N LEU A 33 -18.94 -52.76 -4.17
CA LEU A 33 -19.10 -53.26 -5.52
C LEU A 33 -19.06 -52.09 -6.51
N VAL A 34 -18.34 -52.26 -7.61
CA VAL A 34 -18.42 -51.36 -8.78
C VAL A 34 -19.27 -52.05 -9.84
N LEU A 35 -20.31 -51.38 -10.30
CA LEU A 35 -21.34 -51.94 -11.17
C LEU A 35 -21.34 -51.25 -12.55
N GLU A 36 -21.55 -52.05 -13.59
CA GLU A 36 -21.81 -51.59 -14.96
C GLU A 36 -23.32 -51.44 -15.17
N GLU A 37 -23.77 -50.26 -15.59
CA GLU A 37 -25.16 -49.99 -15.95
C GLU A 37 -25.41 -50.28 -17.45
N PRO A 38 -26.62 -50.70 -17.86
CA PRO A 38 -27.84 -50.89 -17.05
C PRO A 38 -28.02 -52.28 -16.41
N GLU A 39 -27.21 -53.28 -16.79
CA GLU A 39 -27.40 -54.67 -16.32
C GLU A 39 -26.99 -54.90 -14.86
N LEU A 40 -26.37 -53.91 -14.21
CA LEU A 40 -25.82 -53.97 -12.86
C LEU A 40 -24.81 -55.12 -12.69
N LYS A 41 -23.90 -55.23 -13.67
CA LYS A 41 -22.86 -56.26 -13.70
C LYS A 41 -21.70 -55.87 -12.79
N VAL A 42 -21.21 -56.79 -11.98
CA VAL A 42 -20.11 -56.55 -11.04
C VAL A 42 -18.77 -56.50 -11.80
N LEU A 43 -18.18 -55.31 -11.87
CA LEU A 43 -16.86 -55.06 -12.47
C LEU A 43 -15.73 -55.27 -11.47
N GLN A 44 -15.94 -54.83 -10.22
CA GLN A 44 -14.98 -54.98 -9.13
C GLN A 44 -15.72 -55.20 -7.82
N VAL A 45 -15.09 -55.88 -6.88
CA VAL A 45 -15.64 -56.14 -5.56
C VAL A 45 -14.55 -56.21 -4.49
N SER A 46 -14.84 -55.82 -3.27
CA SER A 46 -13.91 -55.97 -2.15
C SER A 46 -13.66 -57.43 -1.79
N THR A 47 -12.42 -57.76 -1.42
CA THR A 47 -11.95 -59.13 -1.13
C THR A 47 -12.60 -59.78 0.10
N ASN A 48 -13.24 -59.00 0.97
CA ASN A 48 -13.91 -59.49 2.18
C ASN A 48 -15.28 -60.15 1.93
N THR A 49 -15.76 -60.27 0.68
CA THR A 49 -17.02 -60.95 0.36
C THR A 49 -17.07 -62.40 0.82
N LEU A 50 -15.93 -63.11 0.88
CA LEU A 50 -15.92 -64.49 1.37
C LEU A 50 -16.34 -64.55 2.84
N SER A 51 -15.85 -63.63 3.67
CA SER A 51 -16.17 -63.60 5.10
C SER A 51 -17.62 -63.16 5.37
N VAL A 52 -18.14 -62.27 4.53
CA VAL A 52 -19.43 -61.62 4.74
C VAL A 52 -20.56 -62.35 3.98
N PHE A 53 -20.44 -62.54 2.67
CA PHE A 53 -21.42 -63.24 1.83
C PHE A 53 -21.21 -64.75 1.76
N GLY A 54 -20.03 -65.27 2.14
CA GLY A 54 -19.68 -66.68 1.90
C GLY A 54 -19.25 -66.97 0.45
N ILE A 55 -19.03 -65.93 -0.37
CA ILE A 55 -18.71 -66.06 -1.80
C ILE A 55 -17.35 -65.38 -2.08
N PRO A 56 -16.36 -66.09 -2.67
CA PRO A 56 -15.11 -65.49 -3.10
C PRO A 56 -15.31 -64.35 -4.11
N ALA A 57 -14.50 -63.29 -4.02
CA ALA A 57 -14.58 -62.12 -4.90
C ALA A 57 -14.54 -62.49 -6.40
N GLU A 58 -13.66 -63.42 -6.77
CA GLU A 58 -13.51 -63.95 -8.14
C GLU A 58 -14.82 -64.52 -8.71
N ASN A 59 -15.64 -65.13 -7.85
CA ASN A 59 -16.90 -65.76 -8.23
C ASN A 59 -18.05 -64.76 -8.38
N LEU A 60 -17.85 -63.50 -8.00
CA LEU A 60 -18.84 -62.43 -8.14
C LEU A 60 -18.55 -61.55 -9.36
N LEU A 61 -17.33 -61.57 -9.89
CA LEU A 61 -16.97 -60.80 -11.08
C LEU A 61 -17.83 -61.23 -12.28
N GLN A 62 -18.23 -60.24 -13.09
CA GLN A 62 -19.03 -60.39 -14.30
C GLN A 62 -20.43 -60.97 -14.09
N LYS A 63 -20.81 -61.32 -12.87
CA LYS A 63 -22.19 -61.65 -12.50
C LYS A 63 -23.02 -60.40 -12.37
N LYS A 64 -24.34 -60.55 -12.45
CA LYS A 64 -25.27 -59.45 -12.24
C LYS A 64 -25.67 -59.37 -10.78
N LEU A 65 -26.04 -58.18 -10.32
CA LEU A 65 -26.55 -57.99 -8.96
C LEU A 65 -27.82 -58.84 -8.70
N GLU A 66 -28.60 -59.14 -9.74
CA GLU A 66 -29.77 -60.02 -9.68
C GLU A 66 -29.44 -61.48 -9.36
N ASP A 67 -28.18 -61.90 -9.51
CA ASP A 67 -27.72 -63.24 -9.08
C ASP A 67 -27.49 -63.30 -7.56
N LEU A 68 -27.38 -62.15 -6.88
CA LEU A 68 -27.10 -62.04 -5.45
C LEU A 68 -28.36 -61.69 -4.64
N LEU A 69 -29.26 -60.90 -5.23
CA LEU A 69 -30.46 -60.36 -4.57
C LEU A 69 -31.74 -60.95 -5.15
N ASP A 70 -32.83 -60.93 -4.38
CA ASP A 70 -34.12 -61.35 -4.89
C ASP A 70 -34.75 -60.31 -5.86
N PRO A 71 -35.72 -60.72 -6.70
CA PRO A 71 -36.32 -59.83 -7.70
C PRO A 71 -36.97 -58.56 -7.10
N PHE A 72 -37.54 -58.65 -5.90
CA PHE A 72 -38.19 -57.50 -5.24
C PHE A 72 -37.17 -56.40 -4.90
N GLN A 73 -36.00 -56.79 -4.37
CA GLN A 73 -34.91 -55.86 -4.10
C GLN A 73 -34.37 -55.23 -5.40
N ILE A 74 -34.22 -56.02 -6.47
CA ILE A 74 -33.69 -55.55 -7.75
C ILE A 74 -34.63 -54.56 -8.44
N GLU A 75 -35.93 -54.80 -8.45
CA GLU A 75 -36.91 -53.86 -9.00
C GLU A 75 -36.86 -52.51 -8.27
N ARG A 76 -36.79 -52.53 -6.94
CA ARG A 76 -36.65 -51.32 -6.13
C ARG A 76 -35.36 -50.57 -6.42
N ILE A 77 -34.23 -51.29 -6.56
CA ILE A 77 -32.93 -50.67 -6.90
C ILE A 77 -32.98 -50.05 -8.30
N LYS A 78 -33.46 -50.79 -9.31
CA LYS A 78 -33.58 -50.26 -10.69
C LYS A 78 -34.50 -49.04 -10.75
N SER A 79 -35.61 -49.04 -10.00
CA SER A 79 -36.49 -47.89 -9.88
C SER A 79 -35.79 -46.68 -9.27
N GLY A 80 -35.09 -46.85 -8.13
CA GLY A 80 -34.40 -45.73 -7.48
C GLY A 80 -33.19 -45.22 -8.26
N LEU A 81 -32.47 -46.07 -9.00
CA LEU A 81 -31.37 -45.67 -9.88
C LEU A 81 -31.82 -44.83 -11.08
N SER A 82 -33.10 -44.91 -11.44
CA SER A 82 -33.72 -44.11 -12.53
C SER A 82 -34.15 -42.71 -12.10
N GLU A 83 -34.14 -42.41 -10.79
CA GLU A 83 -34.43 -41.08 -10.29
C GLU A 83 -33.31 -40.07 -10.60
N GLN A 84 -33.64 -38.78 -10.62
CA GLN A 84 -32.68 -37.71 -10.90
C GLN A 84 -31.58 -37.59 -9.83
N SER A 85 -31.87 -37.96 -8.58
CA SER A 85 -30.90 -37.98 -7.49
C SER A 85 -30.87 -39.33 -6.80
N LEU A 86 -29.67 -39.85 -6.56
CA LEU A 86 -29.46 -41.08 -5.80
C LEU A 86 -29.68 -40.88 -4.28
N ASP A 87 -29.86 -39.66 -3.81
CA ASP A 87 -30.12 -39.40 -2.39
C ASP A 87 -31.44 -40.02 -1.91
N PHE A 88 -32.44 -40.17 -2.79
CA PHE A 88 -33.75 -40.74 -2.44
C PHE A 88 -33.72 -42.26 -2.25
N ILE A 89 -32.76 -42.96 -2.88
CA ILE A 89 -32.54 -44.40 -2.67
C ILE A 89 -31.61 -44.66 -1.46
N ASN A 90 -30.87 -43.65 -0.98
CA ASN A 90 -29.85 -43.84 0.04
C ASN A 90 -30.33 -43.50 1.48
N PRO A 91 -30.23 -44.42 2.46
CA PRO A 91 -29.84 -45.82 2.33
C PRO A 91 -31.05 -46.70 1.98
N THR A 92 -30.83 -47.79 1.24
CA THR A 92 -31.84 -48.83 1.02
C THR A 92 -31.44 -50.10 1.75
N LYS A 93 -32.37 -50.74 2.44
CA LYS A 93 -32.13 -52.04 3.08
C LYS A 93 -32.00 -53.12 2.01
N ILE A 94 -30.87 -53.82 2.00
CA ILE A 94 -30.60 -54.98 1.15
C ILE A 94 -30.28 -56.18 2.03
N TRP A 95 -30.80 -57.35 1.72
CA TRP A 95 -30.47 -58.60 2.40
C TRP A 95 -29.85 -59.61 1.44
N VAL A 96 -28.73 -60.19 1.86
CA VAL A 96 -27.99 -61.20 1.11
C VAL A 96 -28.03 -62.52 1.87
N ARG A 97 -28.37 -63.60 1.17
CA ARG A 97 -28.41 -64.95 1.74
C ARG A 97 -27.01 -65.52 1.83
N LYS A 98 -26.58 -65.94 3.03
CA LYS A 98 -25.24 -66.48 3.29
C LYS A 98 -25.17 -68.00 3.09
N LYS A 99 -25.96 -68.75 3.87
CA LYS A 99 -26.06 -70.23 3.78
C LYS A 99 -27.41 -70.69 4.36
N GLY A 100 -28.12 -71.56 3.63
CA GLY A 100 -29.48 -71.98 4.05
C GLY A 100 -30.43 -70.78 4.11
N ASP A 101 -31.18 -70.66 5.21
CA ASP A 101 -32.13 -69.55 5.46
C ASP A 101 -31.51 -68.38 6.26
N GLU A 102 -30.17 -68.32 6.39
CA GLU A 102 -29.47 -67.21 7.06
C GLU A 102 -29.28 -66.02 6.12
N TYR A 103 -29.81 -64.86 6.52
CA TYR A 103 -29.69 -63.59 5.79
C TYR A 103 -28.88 -62.57 6.58
N THR A 104 -28.00 -61.85 5.89
CA THR A 104 -27.35 -60.65 6.43
C THR A 104 -27.97 -59.42 5.79
N VAL A 105 -28.38 -58.46 6.62
CA VAL A 105 -29.02 -57.22 6.17
C VAL A 105 -27.99 -56.09 6.17
N PHE A 106 -28.03 -55.27 5.13
CA PHE A 106 -27.13 -54.15 4.88
C PHE A 106 -27.92 -52.87 4.62
N ASP A 107 -27.34 -51.75 5.01
CA ASP A 107 -27.62 -50.44 4.46
C ASP A 107 -26.82 -50.26 3.19
N ALA A 108 -27.53 -50.17 2.06
CA ALA A 108 -26.96 -49.98 0.75
C ALA A 108 -26.95 -48.50 0.37
N VAL A 109 -25.78 -48.02 -0.02
CA VAL A 109 -25.57 -46.65 -0.50
C VAL A 109 -25.01 -46.69 -1.91
N PHE A 110 -25.68 -45.99 -2.81
CA PHE A 110 -25.33 -45.88 -4.22
C PHE A 110 -24.80 -44.49 -4.54
N HIS A 111 -23.70 -44.40 -5.26
CA HIS A 111 -23.23 -43.15 -5.83
C HIS A 111 -22.56 -43.40 -7.18
N ARG A 112 -22.55 -42.37 -8.05
CA ARG A 112 -21.78 -42.39 -9.30
C ARG A 112 -20.55 -41.52 -9.11
N ASN A 113 -19.37 -42.07 -9.40
CA ASN A 113 -18.14 -41.30 -9.30
C ASN A 113 -17.95 -40.34 -10.49
N SER A 114 -16.86 -39.56 -10.47
CA SER A 114 -16.51 -38.60 -11.53
C SER A 114 -16.38 -39.22 -12.93
N GLN A 115 -16.15 -40.53 -13.01
CA GLN A 115 -16.02 -41.31 -14.24
C GLN A 115 -17.35 -41.91 -14.72
N GLY A 116 -18.45 -41.68 -13.98
CA GLY A 116 -19.77 -42.23 -14.28
C GLY A 116 -19.97 -43.69 -13.84
N LEU A 117 -19.03 -44.28 -13.10
CA LEU A 117 -19.15 -45.65 -12.60
C LEU A 117 -20.08 -45.69 -11.38
N LEU A 118 -21.03 -46.62 -11.37
CA LEU A 118 -21.93 -46.84 -10.24
C LEU A 118 -21.20 -47.66 -9.16
N ILE A 119 -21.14 -47.10 -7.95
CA ILE A 119 -20.54 -47.73 -6.78
C ILE A 119 -21.65 -48.02 -5.78
N LEU A 120 -21.71 -49.28 -5.35
CA LEU A 120 -22.58 -49.77 -4.29
C LEU A 120 -21.74 -50.09 -3.06
N GLU A 121 -22.04 -49.42 -1.96
CA GLU A 121 -21.42 -49.66 -0.65
C GLU A 121 -22.46 -50.28 0.29
N LEU A 122 -22.09 -51.38 0.93
CA LEU A 122 -22.94 -52.14 1.84
C LEU A 122 -22.34 -52.10 3.24
N GLU A 123 -23.03 -51.42 4.14
CA GLU A 123 -22.70 -51.40 5.57
C GLU A 123 -23.64 -52.35 6.33
N PRO A 124 -23.17 -53.15 7.28
CA PRO A 124 -24.04 -54.01 8.08
C PRO A 124 -25.14 -53.17 8.75
N ALA A 125 -26.40 -53.57 8.57
CA ALA A 125 -27.53 -52.89 9.19
C ALA A 125 -27.51 -53.20 10.69
N ILE A 126 -26.95 -52.31 11.49
CA ILE A 126 -26.95 -52.43 12.95
C ILE A 126 -28.36 -52.08 13.43
N SER A 127 -29.03 -53.01 14.11
CA SER A 127 -30.31 -52.75 14.79
C SER A 127 -30.05 -51.95 16.08
N GLN A 128 -29.61 -50.69 15.96
CA GLN A 128 -29.67 -49.78 17.09
C GLN A 128 -31.05 -49.12 17.11
N GLU A 129 -31.60 -49.00 18.32
CA GLU A 129 -32.87 -48.32 18.60
C GLU A 129 -32.95 -47.03 17.80
N ASN A 130 -34.06 -46.85 17.08
CA ASN A 130 -34.41 -45.64 16.34
C ASN A 130 -33.89 -44.42 17.10
N ILE A 131 -32.77 -43.81 16.67
CA ILE A 131 -32.45 -42.48 17.13
C ILE A 131 -33.55 -41.62 16.52
N PRO A 132 -34.50 -41.08 17.31
CA PRO A 132 -35.66 -40.45 16.72
C PRO A 132 -35.15 -39.26 15.91
N PHE A 133 -35.41 -39.22 14.61
CA PHE A 133 -35.18 -38.04 13.77
C PHE A 133 -35.76 -36.77 14.42
N LEU A 134 -36.84 -36.91 15.20
CA LEU A 134 -37.40 -35.87 16.05
C LEU A 134 -36.39 -35.28 17.06
N SER A 135 -35.52 -36.10 17.67
CA SER A 135 -34.46 -35.62 18.56
C SER A 135 -33.48 -34.70 17.81
N PHE A 136 -33.17 -34.99 16.54
CA PHE A 136 -32.34 -34.12 15.70
C PHE A 136 -33.01 -32.82 15.30
N TYR A 137 -34.28 -32.89 14.90
CA TYR A 137 -35.07 -31.70 14.61
C TYR A 137 -35.19 -30.81 15.86
N HIS A 138 -35.46 -31.39 17.03
CA HIS A 138 -35.50 -30.67 18.29
C HIS A 138 -34.13 -30.11 18.69
N LEU A 139 -33.04 -30.81 18.40
CA LEU A 139 -31.67 -30.36 18.66
C LEU A 139 -31.26 -29.22 17.74
N ALA A 140 -31.53 -29.32 16.43
CA ALA A 140 -31.34 -28.24 15.48
C ALA A 140 -32.17 -27.02 15.89
N ARG A 141 -33.45 -27.22 16.24
CA ARG A 141 -34.35 -26.15 16.69
C ARG A 141 -33.95 -25.57 18.05
N ALA A 142 -33.50 -26.38 19.01
CA ALA A 142 -33.03 -25.91 20.31
C ALA A 142 -31.72 -25.14 20.18
N SER A 143 -30.82 -25.59 19.30
CA SER A 143 -29.60 -24.87 18.94
C SER A 143 -29.95 -23.51 18.32
N ILE A 144 -30.89 -23.46 17.36
CA ILE A 144 -31.42 -22.22 16.75
C ILE A 144 -32.12 -21.29 17.77
N ASN A 145 -32.84 -21.84 18.75
CA ASN A 145 -33.51 -21.03 19.77
C ASN A 145 -32.55 -20.52 20.87
N GLN A 146 -31.51 -21.28 21.23
CA GLN A 146 -30.43 -20.80 22.10
C GLN A 146 -29.54 -19.79 21.38
N LEU A 147 -29.43 -19.94 20.05
CA LEU A 147 -28.75 -19.03 19.15
C LEU A 147 -29.30 -17.60 19.25
N GLU A 148 -30.62 -17.39 19.16
CA GLU A 148 -31.22 -16.03 19.25
C GLU A 148 -30.87 -15.26 20.54
N LYS A 149 -30.46 -15.96 21.60
CA LYS A 149 -30.19 -15.37 22.92
C LYS A 149 -28.72 -15.00 23.17
N THR A 150 -27.82 -15.47 22.32
CA THR A 150 -26.37 -15.42 22.57
C THR A 150 -25.70 -14.53 21.53
N THR A 151 -24.99 -13.49 21.96
CA THR A 151 -24.32 -12.53 21.04
C THR A 151 -22.87 -12.92 20.70
N ASN A 152 -22.25 -13.84 21.44
CA ASN A 152 -20.83 -14.17 21.29
C ASN A 152 -20.62 -15.42 20.41
N LEU A 153 -19.79 -15.30 19.36
CA LEU A 153 -19.41 -16.40 18.47
C LEU A 153 -18.80 -17.61 19.21
N ARG A 154 -17.99 -17.35 20.24
CA ARG A 154 -17.30 -18.40 21.01
C ARG A 154 -18.28 -19.25 21.82
N GLU A 155 -19.24 -18.64 22.48
CA GLU A 155 -20.29 -19.35 23.22
C GLU A 155 -21.13 -20.19 22.27
N PHE A 156 -21.39 -19.68 21.07
CA PHE A 156 -22.09 -20.44 20.05
C PHE A 156 -21.29 -21.67 19.59
N CYS A 157 -20.00 -21.52 19.28
CA CYS A 157 -19.09 -22.63 18.97
C CYS A 157 -19.13 -23.72 20.04
N GLN A 158 -19.21 -23.34 21.32
CA GLN A 158 -19.29 -24.29 22.44
C GLN A 158 -20.60 -25.07 22.49
N ILE A 159 -21.74 -24.42 22.23
CA ILE A 159 -23.06 -25.10 22.21
C ILE A 159 -23.08 -26.18 21.12
N ILE A 160 -22.49 -25.90 19.96
CA ILE A 160 -22.46 -26.82 18.81
C ILE A 160 -21.77 -28.14 19.18
N VAL A 161 -20.55 -28.05 19.72
CA VAL A 161 -19.78 -29.25 20.08
C VAL A 161 -20.48 -30.06 21.19
N GLN A 162 -21.20 -29.38 22.10
CA GLN A 162 -22.02 -30.02 23.13
C GLN A 162 -23.17 -30.83 22.53
N GLU A 163 -23.95 -30.22 21.64
CA GLU A 163 -25.11 -30.87 21.04
C GLU A 163 -24.69 -32.02 20.11
N VAL A 164 -23.64 -31.84 19.30
CA VAL A 164 -23.09 -32.92 18.46
C VAL A 164 -22.59 -34.08 19.33
N ARG A 165 -21.93 -33.81 20.46
CA ARG A 165 -21.46 -34.88 21.37
C ARG A 165 -22.62 -35.63 22.02
N LYS A 166 -23.66 -34.93 22.52
CA LYS A 166 -24.84 -35.56 23.15
C LYS A 166 -25.52 -36.55 22.20
N VAL A 167 -25.60 -36.17 20.94
CA VAL A 167 -26.27 -36.94 19.89
C VAL A 167 -25.43 -38.13 19.43
N THR A 168 -24.16 -37.89 19.15
CA THR A 168 -23.30 -38.91 18.55
C THR A 168 -22.70 -39.84 19.61
N GLY A 169 -22.59 -39.39 20.86
CA GLY A 169 -22.00 -40.11 21.97
C GLY A 169 -20.51 -40.38 21.79
N PHE A 170 -19.78 -39.52 21.08
CA PHE A 170 -18.31 -39.56 21.01
C PHE A 170 -17.69 -39.06 22.32
N ASP A 171 -16.45 -39.45 22.58
CA ASP A 171 -15.76 -39.06 23.83
C ASP A 171 -15.31 -37.61 23.77
N ARG A 172 -14.99 -37.11 22.58
CA ARG A 172 -14.56 -35.75 22.29
C ARG A 172 -15.20 -35.28 20.98
N VAL A 173 -15.68 -34.04 20.96
CA VAL A 173 -16.11 -33.32 19.76
C VAL A 173 -15.44 -31.95 19.77
N MET A 174 -14.85 -31.58 18.64
CA MET A 174 -14.10 -30.34 18.47
C MET A 174 -14.62 -29.57 17.26
N LEU A 175 -14.61 -28.25 17.36
CA LEU A 175 -14.72 -27.36 16.22
C LEU A 175 -13.32 -26.89 15.86
N TYR A 176 -12.87 -27.27 14.67
CA TYR A 176 -11.54 -26.99 14.14
C TYR A 176 -11.65 -25.95 13.02
N LYS A 177 -11.02 -24.79 13.17
CA LYS A 177 -11.05 -23.69 12.18
C LYS A 177 -9.71 -23.61 11.46
N PHE A 178 -9.73 -23.50 10.13
CA PHE A 178 -8.53 -23.24 9.34
C PHE A 178 -8.21 -21.74 9.30
N ASP A 179 -6.93 -21.40 9.29
CA ASP A 179 -6.45 -20.05 8.96
C ASP A 179 -6.06 -19.93 7.48
N ASP A 180 -5.58 -18.75 7.08
CA ASP A 180 -5.23 -18.43 5.69
C ASP A 180 -4.03 -19.25 5.17
N ASP A 181 -3.10 -19.64 6.05
CA ASP A 181 -1.95 -20.49 5.75
C ASP A 181 -2.32 -21.98 5.72
N GLY A 182 -3.53 -22.32 6.16
CA GLY A 182 -4.09 -23.67 6.20
C GLY A 182 -3.69 -24.46 7.44
N HIS A 183 -3.02 -23.84 8.43
CA HIS A 183 -2.98 -24.39 9.79
C HIS A 183 -4.40 -24.37 10.35
N GLY A 184 -4.61 -25.05 11.48
CA GLY A 184 -5.89 -24.89 12.14
C GLY A 184 -5.83 -24.98 13.64
N SER A 185 -6.91 -24.51 14.24
CA SER A 185 -7.02 -24.33 15.68
C SER A 185 -8.35 -24.88 16.18
N VAL A 186 -8.33 -25.43 17.39
CA VAL A 186 -9.54 -25.90 18.06
C VAL A 186 -10.18 -24.72 18.79
N VAL A 187 -11.27 -24.19 18.21
CA VAL A 187 -11.97 -22.99 18.71
C VAL A 187 -13.03 -23.32 19.76
N ALA A 188 -13.55 -24.54 19.74
CA ALA A 188 -14.46 -25.07 20.76
C ALA A 188 -14.27 -26.57 20.92
N GLU A 189 -14.53 -27.07 22.13
CA GLU A 189 -14.34 -28.48 22.47
C GLU A 189 -15.34 -28.92 23.54
N GLU A 190 -15.93 -30.09 23.36
CA GLU A 190 -16.65 -30.82 24.39
C GLU A 190 -16.07 -32.23 24.51
N LYS A 191 -15.77 -32.67 25.73
CA LYS A 191 -15.12 -33.98 25.97
C LYS A 191 -15.56 -34.61 27.29
N ILE A 192 -15.25 -35.90 27.46
CA ILE A 192 -15.26 -36.54 28.80
C ILE A 192 -14.12 -35.98 29.67
N ASP A 193 -14.32 -36.02 30.99
CA ASP A 193 -13.39 -35.46 31.97
C ASP A 193 -12.00 -36.12 31.95
N SER A 194 -11.94 -37.42 31.65
CA SER A 194 -10.71 -38.21 31.64
C SER A 194 -9.76 -37.89 30.47
N LEU A 195 -10.20 -37.14 29.46
CA LEU A 195 -9.38 -36.77 28.32
C LEU A 195 -8.68 -35.43 28.54
N GLU A 196 -7.44 -35.28 28.06
CA GLU A 196 -6.77 -33.97 28.01
C GLU A 196 -7.47 -33.01 27.05
N SER A 197 -7.48 -31.71 27.32
CA SER A 197 -8.16 -30.74 26.45
C SER A 197 -7.28 -30.34 25.27
N TYR A 198 -7.88 -30.25 24.08
CA TYR A 198 -7.24 -29.69 22.89
C TYR A 198 -7.72 -28.27 22.58
N LEU A 199 -8.61 -27.70 23.40
CA LEU A 199 -9.12 -26.35 23.22
C LEU A 199 -7.98 -25.32 23.16
N GLY A 200 -7.95 -24.51 22.10
CA GLY A 200 -6.92 -23.50 21.86
C GLY A 200 -5.60 -24.05 21.33
N LEU A 201 -5.48 -25.36 21.09
CA LEU A 201 -4.32 -25.93 20.41
C LEU A 201 -4.36 -25.63 18.91
N HIS A 202 -3.17 -25.37 18.36
CA HIS A 202 -2.90 -25.18 16.94
C HIS A 202 -2.24 -26.43 16.36
N PHE A 203 -2.56 -26.70 15.10
CA PHE A 203 -2.13 -27.87 14.37
C PHE A 203 -1.62 -27.43 13.00
N PRO A 204 -0.48 -27.96 12.55
CA PRO A 204 0.12 -27.51 11.30
C PRO A 204 -0.73 -27.89 10.08
N GLU A 205 -0.64 -27.11 9.00
CA GLU A 205 -1.27 -27.37 7.69
C GLU A 205 -1.04 -28.80 7.18
N SER A 206 0.08 -29.35 7.62
CA SER A 206 0.59 -30.64 7.24
C SER A 206 -0.17 -31.82 7.87
N ASP A 207 -0.90 -31.62 8.98
CA ASP A 207 -1.73 -32.64 9.61
C ASP A 207 -2.95 -33.00 8.75
N ILE A 208 -3.48 -32.02 8.01
CA ILE A 208 -4.57 -32.18 7.06
C ILE A 208 -4.13 -31.59 5.72
N PRO A 209 -3.35 -32.32 4.90
CA PRO A 209 -2.71 -31.77 3.70
C PRO A 209 -3.73 -31.39 2.61
N LYS A 210 -3.31 -30.58 1.64
CA LYS A 210 -4.15 -30.10 0.51
C LYS A 210 -5.04 -31.17 -0.15
N PRO A 211 -4.58 -32.40 -0.46
CA PRO A 211 -5.42 -33.42 -1.06
C PRO A 211 -6.57 -33.87 -0.13
N ALA A 212 -6.33 -33.93 1.18
CA ALA A 212 -7.35 -34.23 2.17
C ALA A 212 -8.37 -33.11 2.27
N ARG A 213 -7.92 -31.84 2.33
CA ARG A 213 -8.82 -30.67 2.34
C ARG A 213 -9.72 -30.62 1.11
N LYS A 214 -9.17 -30.90 -0.09
CA LYS A 214 -9.95 -30.99 -1.33
C LYS A 214 -11.02 -32.09 -1.27
N LEU A 215 -10.68 -33.24 -0.68
CA LEU A 215 -11.64 -34.35 -0.53
C LEU A 215 -12.76 -33.97 0.44
N PHE A 216 -12.47 -33.26 1.52
CA PHE A 216 -13.48 -32.76 2.47
C PHE A 216 -14.46 -31.75 1.84
N ILE A 217 -14.08 -31.06 0.76
CA ILE A 217 -15.00 -30.20 -0.01
C ILE A 217 -15.95 -31.05 -0.85
N SER A 218 -15.46 -32.12 -1.49
CA SER A 218 -16.27 -33.01 -2.32
C SER A 218 -17.11 -34.02 -1.52
N ASN A 219 -16.68 -34.36 -0.32
CA ASN A 219 -17.37 -35.28 0.59
C ASN A 219 -17.42 -34.69 2.00
N SER A 220 -18.58 -34.14 2.36
CA SER A 220 -18.78 -33.37 3.58
C SER A 220 -18.78 -34.19 4.87
N ILE A 221 -18.70 -35.53 4.78
CA ILE A 221 -18.66 -36.39 5.95
C ILE A 221 -17.71 -37.57 5.78
N ARG A 222 -16.91 -37.84 6.80
CA ARG A 222 -15.95 -38.93 6.80
C ARG A 222 -15.99 -39.69 8.11
N SER A 223 -16.19 -41.01 8.02
CA SER A 223 -16.23 -41.91 9.18
C SER A 223 -15.13 -42.96 9.12
N ILE A 224 -14.47 -43.18 10.25
CA ILE A 224 -13.52 -44.26 10.50
C ILE A 224 -14.00 -44.95 11.80
N PRO A 225 -14.85 -45.99 11.69
CA PRO A 225 -15.39 -46.66 12.87
C PRO A 225 -14.34 -47.39 13.70
N GLN A 226 -13.25 -47.81 13.07
CA GLN A 226 -12.17 -48.55 13.71
C GLN A 226 -10.82 -48.24 13.04
N ALA A 227 -9.99 -47.44 13.72
CA ALA A 227 -8.71 -46.97 13.18
C ALA A 227 -7.64 -48.07 13.05
N ASN A 228 -7.70 -49.11 13.89
CA ASN A 228 -6.76 -50.23 13.87
C ASN A 228 -7.21 -51.41 12.98
N ALA A 229 -8.28 -51.23 12.20
CA ALA A 229 -8.80 -52.28 11.32
C ALA A 229 -7.89 -52.48 10.10
N GLN A 230 -7.63 -53.73 9.74
CA GLN A 230 -6.85 -54.05 8.53
C GLN A 230 -7.69 -53.74 7.28
N PRO A 231 -7.21 -52.87 6.37
CA PRO A 231 -7.95 -52.55 5.15
C PRO A 231 -8.01 -53.75 4.21
N VAL A 232 -9.07 -53.83 3.42
CA VAL A 232 -9.29 -54.90 2.45
C VAL A 232 -9.20 -54.35 1.04
N GLN A 233 -8.59 -55.12 0.13
CA GLN A 233 -8.39 -54.68 -1.25
C GLN A 233 -9.65 -54.84 -2.10
N ILE A 234 -9.81 -53.97 -3.09
CA ILE A 234 -10.75 -54.14 -4.20
C ILE A 234 -10.10 -55.04 -5.26
N PHE A 235 -10.87 -56.01 -5.75
CA PHE A 235 -10.44 -56.98 -6.74
C PHE A 235 -11.32 -56.93 -8.01
N PRO A 236 -10.73 -56.86 -9.21
CA PRO A 236 -9.32 -56.53 -9.49
C PRO A 236 -8.97 -55.09 -9.05
N VAL A 237 -7.67 -54.81 -8.84
CA VAL A 237 -7.17 -53.51 -8.36
C VAL A 237 -7.49 -52.38 -9.33
N ASN A 238 -7.29 -52.64 -10.63
CA ASN A 238 -7.65 -51.72 -11.71
C ASN A 238 -9.04 -52.07 -12.22
N ASN A 239 -9.82 -51.05 -12.55
CA ASN A 239 -11.14 -51.24 -13.11
C ASN A 239 -11.04 -51.85 -14.52
N PRO A 240 -11.80 -52.91 -14.84
CA PRO A 240 -11.73 -53.58 -16.14
C PRO A 240 -12.09 -52.72 -17.36
N VAL A 241 -12.81 -51.61 -17.17
CA VAL A 241 -13.27 -50.74 -18.27
C VAL A 241 -12.23 -49.70 -18.66
N ASN A 242 -11.53 -49.12 -17.67
CA ASN A 242 -10.61 -48.00 -17.90
C ASN A 242 -9.14 -48.32 -17.54
N GLU A 243 -8.86 -49.54 -17.08
CA GLU A 243 -7.54 -50.05 -16.70
C GLU A 243 -6.80 -49.21 -15.64
N ARG A 244 -7.54 -48.42 -14.85
CA ARG A 244 -7.00 -47.57 -13.78
C ARG A 244 -7.64 -47.89 -12.43
N PRO A 245 -7.01 -47.52 -11.30
CA PRO A 245 -7.67 -47.57 -10.00
C PRO A 245 -8.96 -46.72 -10.02
N THR A 246 -10.00 -47.24 -9.38
CA THR A 246 -11.31 -46.58 -9.29
C THR A 246 -11.22 -45.36 -8.40
N ASP A 247 -11.76 -44.23 -8.85
CA ASP A 247 -11.88 -43.04 -8.02
C ASP A 247 -12.92 -43.27 -6.91
N LEU A 248 -12.45 -43.24 -5.67
CA LEU A 248 -13.23 -43.43 -4.45
C LEU A 248 -13.44 -42.11 -3.68
N THR A 249 -13.39 -40.95 -4.33
CA THR A 249 -13.59 -39.64 -3.70
C THR A 249 -14.87 -39.58 -2.85
N ASN A 250 -15.99 -40.09 -3.38
CA ASN A 250 -17.30 -40.08 -2.71
C ASN A 250 -17.59 -41.34 -1.87
N SER A 251 -16.67 -42.31 -1.84
CA SER A 251 -16.86 -43.57 -1.11
C SER A 251 -16.78 -43.37 0.40
N ILE A 252 -17.79 -43.90 1.08
CA ILE A 252 -17.90 -43.96 2.55
C ILE A 252 -16.86 -44.95 3.09
N LEU A 253 -16.75 -46.12 2.45
CA LEU A 253 -15.93 -47.23 2.89
C LEU A 253 -14.47 -47.09 2.49
N ARG A 254 -14.07 -46.14 1.64
CA ARG A 254 -12.66 -45.92 1.25
C ARG A 254 -11.76 -45.99 2.49
N SER A 255 -10.61 -46.64 2.41
CA SER A 255 -9.65 -46.67 3.52
C SER A 255 -9.00 -45.29 3.71
N ALA A 256 -8.70 -44.92 4.95
CA ALA A 256 -7.89 -43.73 5.20
C ALA A 256 -6.42 -43.99 4.82
N ALA A 257 -5.68 -42.92 4.55
CA ALA A 257 -4.25 -43.05 4.28
C ALA A 257 -3.54 -43.70 5.48
N PRO A 258 -2.60 -44.63 5.28
CA PRO A 258 -1.89 -45.28 6.38
C PRO A 258 -1.22 -44.32 7.36
N CYS A 259 -0.73 -43.17 6.90
CA CYS A 259 -0.18 -42.13 7.75
C CYS A 259 -1.23 -41.51 8.69
N HIS A 260 -2.47 -41.34 8.24
CA HIS A 260 -3.54 -40.81 9.07
C HIS A 260 -4.03 -41.84 10.10
N LEU A 261 -4.06 -43.13 9.76
CA LEU A 261 -4.37 -44.19 10.74
C LEU A 261 -3.33 -44.26 11.86
N GLU A 262 -2.05 -44.11 11.51
CA GLU A 262 -0.95 -43.99 12.48
C GLU A 262 -1.07 -42.71 13.33
N TYR A 263 -1.54 -41.60 12.73
CA TYR A 263 -1.79 -40.34 13.43
C TYR A 263 -2.87 -40.51 14.50
N LEU A 264 -4.02 -41.12 14.13
CA LEU A 264 -5.11 -41.43 15.06
C LEU A 264 -4.64 -42.37 16.18
N HIS A 265 -3.81 -43.36 15.84
CA HIS A 265 -3.23 -44.27 16.83
C HIS A 265 -2.34 -43.53 17.85
N ASN A 266 -1.46 -42.66 17.38
CA ASN A 266 -0.59 -41.85 18.24
C ASN A 266 -1.39 -40.89 19.14
N MET A 267 -2.58 -40.44 18.71
CA MET A 267 -3.51 -39.66 19.52
C MET A 267 -4.39 -40.49 20.47
N GLY A 268 -4.28 -41.83 20.46
CA GLY A 268 -5.15 -42.70 21.25
C GLY A 268 -6.61 -42.74 20.78
N VAL A 269 -6.86 -42.48 19.49
CA VAL A 269 -8.20 -42.44 18.89
C VAL A 269 -8.50 -43.78 18.20
N GLY A 270 -9.53 -44.48 18.68
CA GLY A 270 -10.02 -45.74 18.12
C GLY A 270 -11.05 -45.56 17.01
N SER A 271 -11.82 -44.47 17.03
CA SER A 271 -12.79 -44.11 16.00
C SER A 271 -12.85 -42.60 15.79
N SER A 272 -13.06 -42.19 14.54
CA SER A 272 -13.17 -40.78 14.14
C SER A 272 -14.38 -40.54 13.24
N LEU A 273 -15.08 -39.44 13.46
CA LEU A 273 -16.09 -38.89 12.55
C LEU A 273 -15.76 -37.42 12.30
N THR A 274 -15.76 -37.01 11.03
CA THR A 274 -15.42 -35.64 10.63
C THR A 274 -16.51 -35.10 9.72
N ILE A 275 -16.96 -33.86 9.99
CA ILE A 275 -17.97 -33.15 9.21
C ILE A 275 -17.34 -31.86 8.69
N SER A 276 -17.43 -31.62 7.39
CA SER A 276 -16.86 -30.45 6.74
C SER A 276 -17.78 -29.24 6.86
N LEU A 277 -17.19 -28.07 7.16
CA LEU A 277 -17.86 -26.78 7.16
C LEU A 277 -17.34 -25.96 5.98
N ILE A 278 -18.22 -25.61 5.03
CA ILE A 278 -17.84 -25.06 3.73
C ILE A 278 -18.50 -23.69 3.54
N LYS A 279 -17.69 -22.66 3.26
CA LYS A 279 -18.12 -21.29 2.91
C LYS A 279 -17.54 -20.92 1.55
N ASP A 280 -18.36 -20.40 0.63
CA ASP A 280 -17.92 -19.94 -0.69
C ASP A 280 -17.01 -20.95 -1.43
N GLU A 281 -17.42 -22.23 -1.42
CA GLU A 281 -16.68 -23.38 -1.99
C GLU A 281 -15.30 -23.66 -1.34
N LYS A 282 -14.97 -22.99 -0.25
CA LYS A 282 -13.75 -23.20 0.54
C LYS A 282 -14.05 -23.92 1.86
N LEU A 283 -13.13 -24.78 2.26
CA LEU A 283 -13.19 -25.45 3.55
C LEU A 283 -12.84 -24.47 4.67
N TRP A 284 -13.84 -23.99 5.41
CA TRP A 284 -13.67 -23.07 6.53
C TRP A 284 -13.16 -23.81 7.78
N GLY A 285 -13.66 -25.02 8.01
CA GLY A 285 -13.32 -25.80 9.19
C GLY A 285 -13.94 -27.19 9.20
N LEU A 286 -13.76 -27.90 10.30
CA LEU A 286 -14.24 -29.25 10.52
C LEU A 286 -14.89 -29.37 11.90
N ILE A 287 -15.96 -30.15 12.01
CA ILE A 287 -16.37 -30.74 13.29
C ILE A 287 -15.70 -32.11 13.37
N ALA A 288 -14.78 -32.29 14.31
CA ALA A 288 -14.00 -33.51 14.48
C ALA A 288 -14.39 -34.22 15.78
N CYS A 289 -14.87 -35.46 15.64
CA CYS A 289 -15.34 -36.29 16.73
C CYS A 289 -14.38 -37.47 16.92
N HIS A 290 -13.89 -37.68 18.15
CA HIS A 290 -12.98 -38.78 18.50
C HIS A 290 -13.56 -39.66 19.61
N HIS A 291 -13.37 -40.97 19.47
CA HIS A 291 -13.75 -41.98 20.46
C HIS A 291 -12.55 -42.90 20.70
N GLN A 292 -12.31 -43.30 21.94
CA GLN A 292 -11.15 -44.11 22.31
C GLN A 292 -11.26 -45.55 21.78
N VAL A 293 -12.47 -46.06 21.67
CA VAL A 293 -12.78 -47.43 21.20
C VAL A 293 -13.48 -47.43 19.85
N PRO A 294 -13.59 -48.57 19.15
CA PRO A 294 -14.34 -48.65 17.90
C PRO A 294 -15.80 -48.22 18.11
N LYS A 295 -16.30 -47.37 17.21
CA LYS A 295 -17.67 -46.84 17.28
C LYS A 295 -18.27 -46.74 15.89
N TYR A 296 -19.37 -47.47 15.69
CA TYR A 296 -20.13 -47.42 14.45
C TYR A 296 -21.21 -46.35 14.55
N VAL A 297 -21.35 -45.58 13.47
CA VAL A 297 -22.32 -44.49 13.33
C VAL A 297 -23.14 -44.81 12.09
N SER A 298 -24.45 -45.00 12.21
CA SER A 298 -25.30 -45.36 11.08
C SER A 298 -25.30 -44.29 9.99
N TYR A 299 -25.64 -44.67 8.75
CA TYR A 299 -25.72 -43.73 7.64
C TYR A 299 -26.69 -42.58 7.93
N GLU A 300 -27.87 -42.87 8.47
CA GLU A 300 -28.88 -41.86 8.83
C GLU A 300 -28.35 -40.88 9.88
N LEU A 301 -27.67 -41.40 10.91
CA LEU A 301 -27.04 -40.58 11.95
C LEU A 301 -25.96 -39.67 11.36
N ARG A 302 -25.14 -40.18 10.44
CA ARG A 302 -24.15 -39.39 9.72
C ARG A 302 -24.81 -38.27 8.90
N LYS A 303 -25.87 -38.57 8.15
CA LYS A 303 -26.60 -37.56 7.37
C LYS A 303 -27.28 -36.50 8.24
N ALA A 304 -27.81 -36.88 9.40
CA ALA A 304 -28.36 -35.93 10.35
C ALA A 304 -27.28 -34.99 10.91
N CYS A 305 -26.09 -35.52 11.21
CA CYS A 305 -24.94 -34.71 11.64
C CYS A 305 -24.43 -33.78 10.53
N GLU A 306 -24.38 -34.27 9.29
CA GLU A 306 -24.03 -33.45 8.11
C GLU A 306 -25.00 -32.28 7.93
N PHE A 307 -26.31 -32.55 8.01
CA PHE A 307 -27.35 -31.50 7.93
C PHE A 307 -27.21 -30.49 9.07
N LEU A 308 -27.04 -30.97 10.30
CA LEU A 308 -26.84 -30.11 11.47
C LEU A 308 -25.61 -29.21 11.30
N GLY A 309 -24.48 -29.76 10.82
CA GLY A 309 -23.27 -29.00 10.53
C GLY A 309 -23.51 -27.88 9.52
N ARG A 310 -24.28 -28.14 8.45
CA ARG A 310 -24.63 -27.11 7.44
C ARG A 310 -25.50 -25.99 8.02
N VAL A 311 -26.55 -26.32 8.77
CA VAL A 311 -27.46 -25.33 9.38
C VAL A 311 -26.70 -24.46 10.38
N ILE A 312 -25.93 -25.09 11.26
CA ILE A 312 -25.11 -24.40 12.25
C ILE A 312 -24.09 -23.48 11.57
N PHE A 313 -23.45 -23.96 10.51
CA PHE A 313 -22.42 -23.19 9.82
C PHE A 313 -22.96 -21.95 9.09
N ALA A 314 -24.18 -22.03 8.56
CA ALA A 314 -24.86 -20.87 7.99
C ALA A 314 -25.01 -19.75 9.04
N GLU A 315 -25.35 -20.11 10.28
CA GLU A 315 -25.47 -19.16 11.39
C GLU A 315 -24.10 -18.61 11.87
N ILE A 316 -23.06 -19.45 11.93
CA ILE A 316 -21.68 -19.00 12.22
C ILE A 316 -21.28 -17.94 11.19
N SER A 317 -21.49 -18.26 9.92
CA SER A 317 -21.11 -17.40 8.80
C SER A 317 -21.85 -16.06 8.82
N ALA A 318 -23.16 -16.08 9.10
CA ALA A 318 -23.97 -14.87 9.19
C ALA A 318 -23.56 -13.96 10.36
N ARG A 319 -23.11 -14.53 11.48
CA ARG A 319 -22.62 -13.77 12.65
C ARG A 319 -21.24 -13.16 12.41
N GLU A 320 -20.30 -13.94 11.89
CA GLU A 320 -18.99 -13.41 11.48
C GLU A 320 -19.19 -12.22 10.52
N GLU A 321 -20.11 -12.33 9.56
CA GLU A 321 -20.46 -11.23 8.65
C GLU A 321 -21.10 -10.03 9.35
N THR A 322 -21.90 -10.23 10.40
CA THR A 322 -22.53 -9.14 11.16
C THR A 322 -21.51 -8.38 12.01
N GLU A 323 -20.59 -9.09 12.67
CA GLU A 323 -19.48 -8.47 13.42
C GLU A 323 -18.56 -7.68 12.47
N ASP A 324 -18.16 -8.30 11.35
CA ASP A 324 -17.38 -7.64 10.30
C ASP A 324 -18.11 -6.42 9.72
N TYR A 325 -19.43 -6.52 9.52
CA TYR A 325 -20.25 -5.40 9.03
C TYR A 325 -20.28 -4.24 10.03
N GLY A 326 -20.51 -4.53 11.32
CA GLY A 326 -20.52 -3.51 12.37
C GLY A 326 -19.18 -2.80 12.48
N TYR A 327 -18.08 -3.54 12.46
CA TYR A 327 -16.73 -2.99 12.48
C TYR A 327 -16.44 -2.15 11.22
N ARG A 328 -16.81 -2.64 10.02
CA ARG A 328 -16.68 -1.90 8.76
C ARG A 328 -17.48 -0.60 8.74
N MET A 329 -18.69 -0.59 9.31
CA MET A 329 -19.50 0.62 9.42
C MET A 329 -18.84 1.67 10.32
N ASN A 330 -18.25 1.23 11.43
CA ASN A 330 -17.45 2.12 12.29
C ASN A 330 -16.24 2.70 11.53
N LEU A 331 -15.50 1.88 10.79
CA LEU A 331 -14.37 2.35 9.97
C LEU A 331 -14.81 3.35 8.90
N THR A 332 -15.95 3.12 8.26
CA THR A 332 -16.52 4.05 7.26
C THR A 332 -16.88 5.40 7.90
N HIS A 333 -17.43 5.38 9.12
CA HIS A 333 -17.73 6.59 9.87
C HIS A 333 -16.47 7.38 10.22
N ILE A 334 -15.45 6.70 10.77
CA ILE A 334 -14.13 7.27 11.07
C ILE A 334 -13.52 7.90 9.82
N GLN A 335 -13.49 7.14 8.72
CA GLN A 335 -12.96 7.61 7.45
C GLN A 335 -13.65 8.88 6.97
N SER A 336 -14.99 8.93 7.05
CA SER A 336 -15.75 10.12 6.64
C SER A 336 -15.38 11.35 7.47
N ARG A 337 -15.17 11.19 8.78
CA ARG A 337 -14.72 12.26 9.68
C ARG A 337 -13.31 12.72 9.36
N LEU A 338 -12.39 11.80 9.07
CA LEU A 338 -11.02 12.14 8.66
C LEU A 338 -11.01 12.98 7.39
N VAL A 339 -11.81 12.61 6.38
CA VAL A 339 -11.92 13.38 5.13
C VAL A 339 -12.47 14.79 5.39
N GLU A 340 -13.45 14.92 6.28
CA GLU A 340 -13.98 16.21 6.71
C GLU A 340 -12.91 17.08 7.39
N TYR A 341 -12.17 16.53 8.36
CA TYR A 341 -11.12 17.24 9.08
C TYR A 341 -9.97 17.68 8.17
N MET A 342 -9.53 16.81 7.26
CA MET A 342 -8.50 17.13 6.28
C MET A 342 -8.90 18.25 5.33
N SER A 343 -10.18 18.34 4.99
CA SER A 343 -10.69 19.34 4.04
C SER A 343 -10.84 20.72 4.68
N GLN A 344 -11.00 20.79 6.01
CA GLN A 344 -11.17 22.04 6.76
C GLN A 344 -9.84 22.60 7.30
N ALA A 345 -8.82 21.75 7.49
CA ALA A 345 -7.53 22.17 7.99
C ALA A 345 -6.71 22.90 6.91
N GLU A 346 -5.96 23.95 7.30
CA GLU A 346 -5.01 24.61 6.40
C GLU A 346 -3.93 23.64 5.90
N ASN A 347 -3.46 22.76 6.79
CA ASN A 347 -2.60 21.64 6.48
C ASN A 347 -3.37 20.34 6.74
N PHE A 348 -3.63 19.58 5.67
CA PHE A 348 -4.42 18.34 5.76
C PHE A 348 -3.82 17.31 6.75
N ILE A 349 -2.51 17.36 6.97
CA ILE A 349 -1.81 16.47 7.93
C ILE A 349 -2.30 16.72 9.36
N ASP A 350 -2.56 17.98 9.71
CA ASP A 350 -3.08 18.34 11.03
C ASP A 350 -4.51 17.82 11.22
N GLY A 351 -5.34 17.86 10.17
CA GLY A 351 -6.68 17.29 10.16
C GLY A 351 -6.70 15.77 10.44
N LEU A 352 -5.66 15.04 10.01
CA LEU A 352 -5.52 13.59 10.22
C LEU A 352 -5.11 13.21 11.65
N ILE A 353 -4.45 14.13 12.38
CA ILE A 353 -3.74 13.81 13.62
C ILE A 353 -4.40 14.46 14.84
N GLN A 354 -4.86 15.71 14.73
CA GLN A 354 -5.24 16.51 15.90
C GLN A 354 -6.65 16.23 16.44
N ASN A 355 -7.55 15.69 15.61
CA ASN A 355 -8.96 15.48 15.96
C ASN A 355 -9.24 14.05 16.44
N GLN A 356 -10.39 13.80 17.07
CA GLN A 356 -10.90 12.45 17.29
C GLN A 356 -12.22 12.24 16.54
N PRO A 357 -12.39 11.11 15.81
CA PRO A 357 -11.39 10.05 15.59
C PRO A 357 -10.21 10.50 14.69
N ASN A 358 -9.04 9.88 14.83
CA ASN A 358 -7.81 10.14 14.05
C ASN A 358 -7.33 8.88 13.27
N LEU A 359 -6.12 8.96 12.70
CA LEU A 359 -5.47 7.86 11.98
C LEU A 359 -5.36 6.56 12.77
N LEU A 360 -5.18 6.59 14.09
CA LEU A 360 -5.05 5.40 14.92
C LEU A 360 -6.34 4.59 14.94
N ASP A 361 -7.48 5.28 15.01
CA ASP A 361 -8.81 4.68 15.11
C ASP A 361 -9.21 3.95 13.81
N LEU A 362 -8.66 4.37 12.66
CA LEU A 362 -8.99 3.79 11.34
C LEU A 362 -8.49 2.34 11.17
N THR A 363 -7.43 1.97 11.87
CA THR A 363 -6.76 0.67 11.70
C THR A 363 -6.41 0.02 13.04
N SER A 364 -7.03 0.49 14.12
CA SER A 364 -6.76 0.04 15.51
C SER A 364 -5.27 0.03 15.85
N ALA A 365 -4.50 0.97 15.28
CA ALA A 365 -3.06 1.06 15.43
C ALA A 365 -2.70 1.82 16.72
N GLN A 366 -1.52 1.55 17.25
CA GLN A 366 -1.01 2.23 18.46
C GLN A 366 -0.11 3.41 18.10
N GLY A 367 0.41 3.44 16.87
CA GLY A 367 1.14 4.56 16.31
C GLY A 367 0.85 4.77 14.83
N ALA A 368 1.02 6.00 14.35
CA ALA A 368 1.00 6.31 12.93
C ALA A 368 1.95 7.47 12.60
N ALA A 369 2.44 7.51 11.36
CA ALA A 369 3.29 8.58 10.86
C ALA A 369 2.85 9.02 9.46
N VAL A 370 2.74 10.33 9.24
CA VAL A 370 2.52 10.94 7.93
C VAL A 370 3.82 11.58 7.49
N CYS A 371 4.51 10.94 6.54
CA CYS A 371 5.77 11.43 5.97
C CYS A 371 5.47 12.15 4.65
N PHE A 372 5.57 13.48 4.65
CA PHE A 372 5.26 14.32 3.51
C PHE A 372 6.31 15.42 3.33
N GLY A 373 6.84 15.57 2.12
CA GLY A 373 7.79 16.65 1.81
C GLY A 373 9.12 16.57 2.57
N GLY A 374 9.51 15.37 3.02
CA GLY A 374 10.74 15.16 3.81
C GLY A 374 10.60 15.36 5.32
N LYS A 375 9.41 15.72 5.81
CA LYS A 375 9.08 15.79 7.24
C LYS A 375 8.11 14.66 7.60
N CYS A 376 8.31 14.02 8.74
CA CYS A 376 7.37 13.03 9.28
C CYS A 376 6.66 13.61 10.50
N THR A 377 5.32 13.66 10.46
CA THR A 377 4.50 14.01 11.62
C THR A 377 3.95 12.72 12.22
N VAL A 378 4.15 12.50 13.52
CA VAL A 378 3.82 11.25 14.21
C VAL A 378 2.65 11.43 15.19
N ILE A 379 1.92 10.35 15.44
CA ILE A 379 0.86 10.25 16.45
C ILE A 379 0.92 8.87 17.13
N GLY A 380 0.71 8.84 18.45
CA GLY A 380 0.79 7.61 19.23
C GLY A 380 2.23 7.12 19.44
N GLU A 381 2.39 5.81 19.58
CA GLU A 381 3.66 5.14 19.85
C GLU A 381 4.35 4.75 18.53
N THR A 382 5.39 5.48 18.12
CA THR A 382 6.09 5.26 16.86
C THR A 382 7.59 4.99 17.04
N PRO A 383 8.27 4.42 16.05
CA PRO A 383 9.73 4.46 15.97
C PRO A 383 10.27 5.90 16.02
N LYS A 384 11.56 6.06 16.34
CA LYS A 384 12.21 7.37 16.35
C LYS A 384 12.29 7.95 14.94
N GLU A 385 12.42 9.27 14.84
CA GLU A 385 12.43 9.98 13.56
C GLU A 385 13.55 9.49 12.61
N GLU A 386 14.74 9.17 13.14
CA GLU A 386 15.84 8.58 12.37
C GLU A 386 15.47 7.21 11.78
N ASP A 387 14.85 6.35 12.59
CA ASP A 387 14.41 5.01 12.17
C ASP A 387 13.28 5.09 11.12
N LEU A 388 12.37 6.06 11.26
CA LEU A 388 11.32 6.33 10.28
C LEU A 388 11.88 6.74 8.92
N TYR A 389 12.95 7.54 8.90
CA TYR A 389 13.60 7.93 7.65
C TYR A 389 14.17 6.71 6.90
N PHE A 390 14.92 5.85 7.60
CA PHE A 390 15.46 4.62 7.02
C PHE A 390 14.37 3.65 6.56
N LEU A 391 13.29 3.52 7.33
CA LEU A 391 12.15 2.69 6.96
C LEU A 391 11.48 3.20 5.67
N VAL A 392 11.28 4.51 5.52
CA VAL A 392 10.69 5.10 4.31
C VAL A 392 11.61 4.91 3.09
N GLU A 393 12.92 5.04 3.23
CA GLU A 393 13.86 4.75 2.14
C GLU A 393 13.87 3.26 1.76
N TRP A 394 13.76 2.37 2.74
CA TRP A 394 13.62 0.94 2.50
C TRP A 394 12.33 0.62 1.74
N LEU A 395 11.19 1.19 2.16
CA LEU A 395 9.90 1.03 1.48
C LEU A 395 9.96 1.48 0.01
N LYS A 396 10.60 2.61 -0.28
CA LYS A 396 10.78 3.11 -1.67
C LYS A 396 11.53 2.13 -2.57
N SER A 397 12.49 1.40 -2.00
CA SER A 397 13.40 0.55 -2.78
C SER A 397 12.88 -0.88 -2.93
N ASN A 398 12.06 -1.36 -1.98
CA ASN A 398 11.69 -2.78 -1.87
C ASN A 398 10.19 -3.04 -2.08
N VAL A 399 9.34 -2.02 -2.05
CA VAL A 399 7.88 -2.16 -2.16
C VAL A 399 7.37 -1.42 -3.39
N ALA A 400 6.80 -2.17 -4.34
CA ALA A 400 6.17 -1.63 -5.54
C ALA A 400 4.62 -1.56 -5.44
N GLU A 401 4.03 -2.14 -4.40
CA GLU A 401 2.59 -2.30 -4.24
C GLU A 401 1.87 -1.02 -3.77
N GLU A 402 0.56 -0.97 -4.03
CA GLU A 402 -0.31 0.15 -3.65
C GLU A 402 -0.59 0.26 -2.15
N VAL A 403 -0.34 -0.83 -1.42
CA VAL A 403 -0.35 -0.94 0.03
C VAL A 403 0.64 -2.03 0.41
N PHE A 404 1.40 -1.80 1.47
CA PHE A 404 2.26 -2.81 2.06
C PHE A 404 1.80 -3.04 3.49
N TYR A 405 1.69 -4.30 3.89
CA TYR A 405 1.39 -4.63 5.26
C TYR A 405 2.11 -5.90 5.68
N THR A 406 2.47 -5.95 6.95
CA THR A 406 3.04 -7.12 7.62
C THR A 406 2.73 -7.01 9.10
N ASP A 407 2.50 -8.15 9.73
CA ASP A 407 2.41 -8.29 11.18
C ASP A 407 3.78 -8.60 11.81
N SER A 408 4.81 -8.91 11.02
CA SER A 408 6.18 -9.17 11.50
C SER A 408 7.24 -8.46 10.65
N LEU A 409 7.31 -7.14 10.79
CA LEU A 409 8.29 -6.28 10.14
C LEU A 409 9.75 -6.73 10.36
N PRO A 410 10.19 -7.19 11.54
CA PRO A 410 11.57 -7.63 11.75
C PRO A 410 12.02 -8.81 10.87
N GLN A 411 11.10 -9.65 10.38
CA GLN A 411 11.45 -10.75 9.47
C GLN A 411 11.84 -10.27 8.07
N ILE A 412 11.26 -9.14 7.63
CA ILE A 412 11.45 -8.59 6.28
C ILE A 412 12.45 -7.43 6.30
N TYR A 413 12.43 -6.64 7.37
CA TYR A 413 13.33 -5.52 7.64
C TYR A 413 14.01 -5.73 9.01
N PRO A 414 15.17 -6.42 9.07
CA PRO A 414 15.81 -6.82 10.32
C PRO A 414 16.13 -5.69 11.30
N ASP A 415 16.40 -4.47 10.79
CA ASP A 415 16.62 -3.30 11.64
C ASP A 415 15.41 -2.94 12.51
N ALA A 416 14.20 -3.38 12.16
CA ALA A 416 13.00 -3.19 12.97
C ALA A 416 13.02 -3.93 14.31
N GLU A 417 13.91 -4.91 14.52
CA GLU A 417 14.04 -5.56 15.81
C GLU A 417 14.34 -4.55 16.95
N LYS A 418 15.04 -3.44 16.63
CA LYS A 418 15.34 -2.33 17.55
C LYS A 418 14.09 -1.66 18.12
N PHE A 419 13.01 -1.63 17.36
CA PHE A 419 11.76 -0.94 17.69
C PHE A 419 10.53 -1.86 17.63
N LYS A 420 10.73 -3.17 17.81
CA LYS A 420 9.66 -4.19 17.88
C LYS A 420 8.52 -3.85 18.85
N ASN A 421 8.83 -3.20 19.97
CA ASN A 421 7.85 -2.85 21.00
C ASN A 421 6.82 -1.81 20.53
N VAL A 422 7.08 -1.12 19.42
CA VAL A 422 6.19 -0.11 18.84
C VAL A 422 5.74 -0.45 17.42
N ALA A 423 6.58 -1.12 16.63
CA ALA A 423 6.33 -1.39 15.21
C ALA A 423 6.79 -2.80 14.77
N SER A 424 6.31 -3.84 15.45
CA SER A 424 6.35 -5.21 14.91
C SER A 424 5.38 -5.35 13.73
N GLY A 425 4.23 -4.70 13.77
CA GLY A 425 3.31 -4.60 12.65
C GLY A 425 3.48 -3.28 11.91
N LEU A 426 3.45 -3.32 10.58
CA LEU A 426 3.47 -2.16 9.71
C LEU A 426 2.36 -2.26 8.67
N LEU A 427 1.61 -1.18 8.49
CA LEU A 427 0.76 -0.94 7.33
C LEU A 427 1.21 0.38 6.71
N ALA A 428 1.52 0.39 5.42
CA ALA A 428 2.10 1.52 4.71
C ALA A 428 1.37 1.76 3.38
N ILE A 429 0.92 2.99 3.16
CA ILE A 429 0.34 3.43 1.89
C ILE A 429 1.19 4.56 1.28
N PRO A 430 1.64 4.42 0.02
CA PRO A 430 2.31 5.51 -0.70
C PRO A 430 1.28 6.52 -1.22
N ILE A 431 1.40 7.79 -0.82
CA ILE A 431 0.65 8.91 -1.44
C ILE A 431 1.33 9.29 -2.77
N SER A 432 2.66 9.32 -2.78
CA SER A 432 3.50 9.59 -3.95
C SER A 432 4.81 8.80 -3.84
N LYS A 433 5.71 8.89 -4.83
CA LYS A 433 7.05 8.26 -4.76
C LYS A 433 7.88 8.67 -3.53
N ARG A 434 7.51 9.76 -2.85
CA ARG A 434 8.26 10.31 -1.71
C ARG A 434 7.45 10.47 -0.43
N ASN A 435 6.13 10.26 -0.48
CA ASN A 435 5.23 10.55 0.63
C ASN A 435 4.46 9.30 1.02
N TYR A 436 4.39 9.02 2.33
CA TYR A 436 3.80 7.81 2.88
C TYR A 436 2.91 8.12 4.09
N VAL A 437 1.86 7.33 4.28
CA VAL A 437 1.20 7.19 5.58
C VAL A 437 1.51 5.80 6.11
N LEU A 438 1.98 5.74 7.35
CA LEU A 438 2.41 4.53 8.03
C LEU A 438 1.57 4.34 9.29
N TRP A 439 1.20 3.10 9.58
CA TRP A 439 0.59 2.68 10.84
C TRP A 439 1.42 1.58 11.47
N PHE A 440 1.51 1.61 12.80
CA PHE A 440 2.35 0.75 13.59
C PHE A 440 1.54 0.02 14.66
N ARG A 441 1.85 -1.26 14.83
CA ARG A 441 1.37 -2.08 15.93
C ARG A 441 2.56 -2.65 16.72
N PRO A 442 2.48 -2.69 18.05
CA PRO A 442 3.54 -3.21 18.89
C PRO A 442 3.61 -4.73 18.80
N GLU A 443 4.73 -5.29 19.23
CA GLU A 443 4.87 -6.72 19.50
C GLU A 443 3.81 -7.15 20.51
N VAL A 444 3.02 -8.16 20.13
CA VAL A 444 2.15 -8.88 21.06
C VAL A 444 2.75 -10.25 21.22
N ILE A 445 3.32 -10.51 22.40
CA ILE A 445 3.84 -11.84 22.72
C ILE A 445 2.66 -12.80 22.78
N GLN A 446 2.51 -13.60 21.73
CA GLN A 446 1.48 -14.61 21.65
C GLN A 446 2.08 -15.96 22.01
N THR A 447 1.45 -16.65 22.95
CA THR A 447 1.78 -18.05 23.21
C THR A 447 0.88 -18.90 22.35
N VAL A 448 1.42 -19.41 21.25
CA VAL A 448 0.72 -20.38 20.40
C VAL A 448 0.96 -21.75 21.02
N ASN A 449 -0.10 -22.35 21.55
CA ASN A 449 -0.05 -23.72 22.05
C ASN A 449 -0.25 -24.63 20.84
N TRP A 450 0.77 -25.38 20.47
CA TRP A 450 0.70 -26.38 19.40
C TRP A 450 0.42 -27.77 19.98
N GLY A 451 -0.37 -28.58 19.26
CA GLY A 451 -0.65 -29.99 19.57
C GLY A 451 0.52 -30.92 19.21
N GLY A 452 1.75 -30.52 19.52
CA GLY A 452 3.03 -31.13 19.14
C GLY A 452 4.03 -30.11 18.56
N ASP A 453 5.30 -30.47 18.45
CA ASP A 453 6.34 -29.60 17.88
C ASP A 453 6.11 -29.32 16.38
N PRO A 454 5.81 -28.07 15.96
CA PRO A 454 5.55 -27.74 14.58
C PRO A 454 6.78 -27.90 13.67
N ASN A 455 7.99 -27.78 14.22
CA ASN A 455 9.24 -27.94 13.45
C ASN A 455 9.52 -29.41 13.09
N ASN A 456 8.89 -30.34 13.81
CA ASN A 456 9.01 -31.79 13.61
C ASN A 456 7.63 -32.42 13.37
N ALA A 457 6.81 -31.79 12.52
CA ALA A 457 5.46 -32.25 12.21
C ALA A 457 5.40 -33.68 11.61
N PHE A 458 6.51 -34.19 11.08
CA PHE A 458 6.65 -35.55 10.55
C PHE A 458 7.93 -36.24 11.00
N ALA A 459 7.90 -37.57 11.10
CA ALA A 459 9.07 -38.41 11.28
C ALA A 459 9.35 -39.23 10.02
N LEU A 460 10.63 -39.51 9.72
CA LEU A 460 11.01 -40.39 8.61
C LEU A 460 11.17 -41.82 9.11
N SER A 461 10.43 -42.76 8.52
CA SER A 461 10.65 -44.20 8.69
C SER A 461 11.12 -44.81 7.38
N GLN A 462 12.31 -45.41 7.38
CA GLN A 462 12.79 -46.25 6.28
C GLN A 462 12.40 -47.70 6.57
N SER A 463 11.54 -48.26 5.73
CA SER A 463 11.28 -49.70 5.67
C SER A 463 11.35 -50.13 4.21
N ASP A 464 12.16 -51.15 3.89
CA ASP A 464 12.31 -51.73 2.55
C ASP A 464 12.68 -50.75 1.42
N GLY A 465 13.66 -49.87 1.65
CA GLY A 465 14.23 -49.00 0.60
C GLY A 465 13.35 -47.82 0.16
N ASN A 466 12.12 -47.72 0.66
CA ASN A 466 11.25 -46.56 0.48
C ASN A 466 11.19 -45.73 1.76
N ALA A 467 11.57 -44.45 1.67
CA ALA A 467 11.37 -43.51 2.75
C ALA A 467 9.88 -43.14 2.85
N ARG A 468 9.25 -43.41 4.00
CA ARG A 468 7.87 -43.03 4.29
C ARG A 468 7.87 -41.95 5.38
N LEU A 469 7.14 -40.86 5.15
CA LEU A 469 6.84 -39.88 6.19
C LEU A 469 5.71 -40.44 7.07
N CYS A 470 6.02 -40.58 8.36
CA CYS A 470 5.13 -40.94 9.43
C CYS A 470 4.66 -39.66 10.15
N PRO A 471 3.42 -39.65 10.67
CA PRO A 471 2.96 -38.56 11.53
C PRO A 471 3.86 -38.44 12.77
N ARG A 472 3.86 -37.25 13.40
CA ARG A 472 4.54 -37.06 14.69
C ARG A 472 4.06 -38.07 15.74
N LYS A 473 4.98 -38.47 16.63
CA LYS A 473 4.72 -39.46 17.69
C LYS A 473 4.12 -38.86 18.96
N SER A 474 4.37 -37.58 19.22
CA SER A 474 3.88 -36.87 20.39
C SER A 474 2.90 -35.78 19.99
N PHE A 475 1.83 -35.66 20.78
CA PHE A 475 0.85 -34.58 20.76
C PHE A 475 0.94 -33.76 22.04
N ASP A 476 2.06 -33.87 22.77
CA ASP A 476 2.29 -33.10 23.99
C ASP A 476 2.26 -31.61 23.66
N LEU A 477 1.65 -30.84 24.56
CA LEU A 477 1.48 -29.41 24.38
C LEU A 477 2.85 -28.73 24.22
N TRP A 478 3.09 -28.16 23.05
CA TRP A 478 4.29 -27.39 22.75
C TRP A 478 3.94 -25.91 22.74
N LYS A 479 4.64 -25.11 23.54
CA LYS A 479 4.37 -23.66 23.63
C LYS A 479 5.37 -22.92 22.76
N GLU A 480 4.90 -22.38 21.65
CA GLU A 480 5.66 -21.38 20.91
C GLU A 480 5.41 -20.02 21.54
N THR A 481 6.47 -19.31 21.88
CA THR A 481 6.35 -17.89 22.16
C THR A 481 6.65 -17.16 20.87
N VAL A 482 5.61 -16.78 20.13
CA VAL A 482 5.75 -15.96 18.94
C VAL A 482 6.15 -14.56 19.39
N ARG A 483 7.32 -14.14 18.93
CA ARG A 483 7.93 -12.84 19.17
C ARG A 483 8.07 -12.12 17.84
N LEU A 484 8.28 -10.81 17.91
CA LEU A 484 8.46 -9.92 16.77
C LEU A 484 7.23 -9.80 15.87
N THR A 485 6.05 -10.18 16.37
CA THR A 485 4.79 -10.17 15.61
C THR A 485 3.72 -9.36 16.34
N SER A 486 2.94 -8.58 15.61
CA SER A 486 1.80 -7.82 16.12
C SER A 486 0.48 -8.58 15.97
N LEU A 487 -0.64 -7.94 16.32
CA LEU A 487 -1.94 -8.42 15.85
C LEU A 487 -2.05 -8.26 14.32
N PRO A 488 -2.70 -9.23 13.62
CA PRO A 488 -2.81 -9.22 12.17
C PRO A 488 -3.71 -8.07 11.68
N TRP A 489 -3.34 -7.47 10.54
CA TRP A 489 -4.14 -6.43 9.91
C TRP A 489 -5.38 -7.04 9.25
N GLN A 490 -6.57 -6.58 9.64
CA GLN A 490 -7.80 -7.10 9.06
C GLN A 490 -8.00 -6.53 7.65
N TYR A 491 -8.60 -7.32 6.76
CA TYR A 491 -8.86 -6.90 5.38
C TYR A 491 -9.67 -5.59 5.29
N VAL A 492 -10.62 -5.38 6.19
CA VAL A 492 -11.42 -4.15 6.26
C VAL A 492 -10.60 -2.92 6.67
N GLU A 493 -9.57 -3.08 7.51
CA GLU A 493 -8.64 -2.01 7.91
C GLU A 493 -7.75 -1.61 6.73
N ILE A 494 -7.21 -2.60 6.00
CA ILE A 494 -6.40 -2.39 4.79
C ILE A 494 -7.22 -1.64 3.74
N LYS A 495 -8.47 -2.05 3.53
CA LYS A 495 -9.38 -1.37 2.60
C LYS A 495 -9.67 0.06 3.04
N ALA A 496 -9.90 0.31 4.33
CA ALA A 496 -10.14 1.65 4.86
C ALA A 496 -8.93 2.57 4.65
N ALA A 497 -7.70 2.06 4.84
CA ALA A 497 -6.47 2.80 4.57
C ALA A 497 -6.31 3.15 3.07
N LEU A 498 -6.65 2.21 2.17
CA LEU A 498 -6.65 2.47 0.72
C LEU A 498 -7.69 3.52 0.30
N GLU A 499 -8.88 3.51 0.90
CA GLU A 499 -9.88 4.54 0.60
C GLU A 499 -9.48 5.90 1.18
N LEU A 500 -8.84 5.95 2.35
CA LEU A 500 -8.23 7.19 2.87
C LEU A 500 -7.14 7.71 1.93
N ARG A 501 -6.29 6.83 1.38
CA ARG A 501 -5.27 7.20 0.37
C ARG A 501 -5.89 7.97 -0.79
N LYS A 502 -7.00 7.47 -1.35
CA LYS A 502 -7.70 8.12 -2.47
C LYS A 502 -8.16 9.53 -2.09
N ALA A 503 -8.70 9.71 -0.88
CA ALA A 503 -9.10 11.02 -0.39
C ALA A 503 -7.90 11.98 -0.22
N ILE A 504 -6.78 11.51 0.34
CA ILE A 504 -5.54 12.29 0.45
C ILE A 504 -5.05 12.74 -0.93
N VAL A 505 -4.98 11.81 -1.89
CA VAL A 505 -4.53 12.12 -3.26
C VAL A 505 -5.43 13.18 -3.91
N ASN A 506 -6.75 13.08 -3.75
CA ASN A 506 -7.69 14.07 -4.28
C ASN A 506 -7.48 15.45 -3.67
N ILE A 507 -7.24 15.55 -2.36
CA ILE A 507 -6.98 16.83 -1.68
C ILE A 507 -5.66 17.44 -2.17
N VAL A 508 -4.59 16.64 -2.28
CA VAL A 508 -3.30 17.10 -2.80
C VAL A 508 -3.40 17.57 -4.25
N LEU A 509 -4.15 16.85 -5.09
CA LEU A 509 -4.39 17.27 -6.48
C LEU A 509 -5.14 18.60 -6.57
N ARG A 510 -6.17 18.79 -5.74
CA ARG A 510 -6.93 20.04 -5.69
C ARG A 510 -6.05 21.23 -5.25
N GLN A 511 -5.24 21.05 -4.20
CA GLN A 511 -4.30 22.10 -3.76
C GLN A 511 -3.26 22.44 -4.83
N ALA A 512 -2.78 21.44 -5.59
CA ALA A 512 -1.86 21.67 -6.70
C ALA A 512 -2.50 22.48 -7.84
N ASP A 513 -3.78 22.24 -8.12
CA ASP A 513 -4.56 22.96 -9.13
C ASP A 513 -4.81 24.42 -8.71
N GLU A 514 -5.22 24.65 -7.45
CA GLU A 514 -5.40 25.99 -6.88
C GLU A 514 -4.10 26.80 -6.89
N LEU A 515 -2.96 26.17 -6.57
CA LEU A 515 -1.64 26.80 -6.65
C LEU A 515 -1.22 27.12 -8.09
N ALA A 516 -1.55 26.26 -9.05
CA ALA A 516 -1.25 26.50 -10.46
C ALA A 516 -2.05 27.70 -10.99
N GLN A 517 -3.32 27.81 -10.63
CA GLN A 517 -4.17 28.94 -11.01
C GLN A 517 -3.65 30.26 -10.42
N LEU A 518 -3.26 30.27 -9.15
CA LEU A 518 -2.70 31.46 -8.51
C LEU A 518 -1.39 31.91 -9.16
N ALA A 519 -0.55 30.97 -9.57
CA ALA A 519 0.70 31.25 -10.28
C ALA A 519 0.44 31.87 -11.67
N GLU A 520 -0.54 31.34 -12.40
CA GLU A 520 -0.96 31.88 -13.71
C GLU A 520 -1.55 33.30 -13.57
N ASP A 521 -2.41 33.53 -12.57
CA ASP A 521 -2.98 34.85 -12.30
C ASP A 521 -1.90 35.88 -11.94
N LEU A 522 -0.90 35.48 -11.15
CA LEU A 522 0.23 36.33 -10.80
C LEU A 522 1.10 36.64 -12.02
N GLU A 523 1.38 35.66 -12.88
CA GLU A 523 2.15 35.85 -14.12
C GLU A 523 1.42 36.82 -15.06
N ARG A 524 0.11 36.65 -15.22
CA ARG A 524 -0.75 37.54 -16.01
C ARG A 524 -0.75 38.96 -15.45
N SER A 525 -0.96 39.13 -14.14
CA SER A 525 -0.97 40.45 -13.49
C SER A 525 0.37 41.18 -13.69
N ASN A 526 1.49 40.45 -13.56
CA ASN A 526 2.81 41.01 -13.78
C ASN A 526 3.03 41.44 -15.24
N ALA A 527 2.54 40.66 -16.21
CA ALA A 527 2.58 41.01 -17.64
C ALA A 527 1.72 42.25 -17.96
N GLU A 528 0.52 42.36 -17.37
CA GLU A 528 -0.36 43.51 -17.54
C GLU A 528 0.28 44.79 -16.96
N LEU A 529 0.90 44.71 -15.79
CA LEU A 529 1.61 45.84 -15.16
C LEU A 529 2.76 46.34 -16.05
N LYS A 530 3.55 45.42 -16.63
CA LYS A 530 4.65 45.75 -17.55
C LYS A 530 4.14 46.44 -18.82
N LYS A 531 3.05 45.95 -19.40
CA LYS A 531 2.42 46.54 -20.59
C LYS A 531 1.87 47.94 -20.29
N PHE A 532 1.23 48.13 -19.14
CA PHE A 532 0.71 49.43 -18.71
C PHE A 532 1.83 50.47 -18.61
N ALA A 533 2.94 50.14 -17.94
CA ALA A 533 4.09 51.03 -17.81
C ALA A 533 4.65 51.47 -19.18
N TYR A 534 4.73 50.54 -20.15
CA TYR A 534 5.22 50.85 -21.49
C TYR A 534 4.29 51.79 -22.28
N VAL A 535 2.99 51.49 -22.31
CA VAL A 535 2.00 52.28 -23.05
C VAL A 535 1.85 53.67 -22.44
N ALA A 536 1.74 53.77 -21.11
CA ALA A 536 1.60 55.04 -20.42
C ALA A 536 2.80 55.98 -20.67
N SER A 537 4.03 55.45 -20.69
CA SER A 537 5.21 56.26 -20.99
C SER A 537 5.22 56.78 -22.42
N HIS A 538 4.85 55.96 -23.41
CA HIS A 538 4.77 56.38 -24.81
C HIS A 538 3.72 57.50 -24.99
N ASP A 539 2.53 57.31 -24.45
CA ASP A 539 1.41 58.24 -24.59
C ASP A 539 1.63 59.57 -23.86
N LEU A 540 2.54 59.61 -22.87
CA LEU A 540 2.96 60.84 -22.20
C LEU A 540 4.08 61.59 -22.94
N GLN A 541 4.96 60.88 -23.67
CA GLN A 541 6.07 61.52 -24.41
C GLN A 541 5.59 62.32 -25.61
N GLU A 542 4.62 61.81 -26.36
CA GLU A 542 4.11 62.45 -27.57
C GLU A 542 3.51 63.85 -27.35
N PRO A 543 2.60 64.08 -26.38
CA PRO A 543 2.08 65.43 -26.12
C PRO A 543 3.14 66.36 -25.56
N LEU A 544 4.09 65.87 -24.76
CA LEU A 544 5.21 66.68 -24.26
C LEU A 544 6.11 67.17 -25.39
N ASN A 545 6.44 66.31 -26.35
CA ASN A 545 7.20 66.70 -27.54
C ASN A 545 6.49 67.80 -28.33
N GLN A 546 5.17 67.73 -28.48
CA GLN A 546 4.39 68.77 -29.16
C GLN A 546 4.45 70.11 -28.42
N VAL A 547 4.33 70.11 -27.09
CA VAL A 547 4.44 71.33 -26.27
C VAL A 547 5.83 71.97 -26.42
N ALA A 548 6.92 71.19 -26.35
CA ALA A 548 8.27 71.70 -26.57
C ALA A 548 8.43 72.33 -27.97
N ASN A 549 7.96 71.64 -29.02
CA ASN A 549 8.08 72.11 -30.39
C ASN A 549 7.35 73.44 -30.62
N TYR A 550 6.13 73.59 -30.09
CA TYR A 550 5.37 74.85 -30.23
C TYR A 550 6.02 76.01 -29.46
N VAL A 551 6.53 75.76 -28.26
CA VAL A 551 7.22 76.79 -27.46
C VAL A 551 8.52 77.22 -28.15
N GLN A 552 9.30 76.29 -28.70
CA GLN A 552 10.52 76.58 -29.47
C GLN A 552 10.21 77.32 -30.78
N LEU A 553 9.14 76.97 -31.49
CA LEU A 553 8.70 77.70 -32.68
C LEU A 553 8.27 79.13 -32.35
N LEU A 554 7.66 79.35 -31.18
CA LEU A 554 7.26 80.67 -30.70
C LEU A 554 8.49 81.53 -30.40
N GLU A 555 9.51 80.95 -29.75
CA GLU A 555 10.81 81.58 -29.51
C GLU A 555 11.50 81.99 -30.82
N MET A 556 11.59 81.07 -31.80
CA MET A 556 12.24 81.33 -33.09
C MET A 556 11.52 82.40 -33.93
N ARG A 557 10.17 82.41 -33.91
CA ARG A 557 9.39 83.27 -34.80
C ARG A 557 9.23 84.71 -34.30
N TYR A 558 9.22 84.91 -32.99
CA TYR A 558 8.99 86.22 -32.36
C TYR A 558 10.23 86.74 -31.60
N GLN A 559 11.42 86.23 -31.91
CA GLN A 559 12.65 86.50 -31.18
C GLN A 559 12.97 88.00 -30.96
N GLU A 560 12.60 88.87 -31.91
CA GLU A 560 12.79 90.32 -31.85
C GLU A 560 11.63 91.08 -31.16
N GLU A 561 10.45 90.45 -31.02
CA GLU A 561 9.25 91.01 -30.39
C GLU A 561 9.06 90.57 -28.94
N LEU A 562 9.81 89.55 -28.48
CA LEU A 562 9.78 89.03 -27.11
C LEU A 562 10.65 89.88 -26.17
N ASP A 563 10.06 90.31 -25.05
CA ASP A 563 10.78 90.94 -23.95
C ASP A 563 11.62 89.92 -23.15
N ALA A 564 12.42 90.42 -22.20
CA ALA A 564 13.33 89.57 -21.43
C ALA A 564 12.57 88.53 -20.60
N ASP A 565 11.45 88.93 -19.99
CA ASP A 565 10.61 88.06 -19.16
C ASP A 565 9.94 86.95 -19.99
N ALA A 566 9.45 87.26 -21.20
CA ALA A 566 8.87 86.25 -22.09
C ALA A 566 9.90 85.21 -22.57
N LYS A 567 11.14 85.62 -22.84
CA LYS A 567 12.24 84.70 -23.15
C LYS A 567 12.56 83.80 -21.96
N GLU A 568 12.56 84.35 -20.75
CA GLU A 568 12.77 83.59 -19.52
C GLU A 568 11.66 82.56 -19.28
N PHE A 569 10.39 82.93 -19.48
CA PHE A 569 9.26 82.00 -19.35
C PHE A 569 9.27 80.87 -20.39
N ILE A 570 9.66 81.16 -21.64
CA ILE A 570 9.84 80.14 -22.68
C ILE A 570 10.94 79.16 -22.25
N ASN A 571 12.08 79.66 -21.77
CA ASN A 571 13.16 78.81 -21.28
C ASN A 571 12.69 77.90 -20.14
N TYR A 572 11.97 78.43 -19.14
CA TYR A 572 11.39 77.60 -18.07
C TYR A 572 10.43 76.54 -18.58
N ALA A 573 9.61 76.84 -19.58
CA ALA A 573 8.68 75.88 -20.18
C ALA A 573 9.42 74.76 -20.94
N VAL A 574 10.44 75.10 -21.74
CA VAL A 574 11.26 74.13 -22.46
C VAL A 574 12.05 73.24 -21.49
N GLU A 575 12.64 73.82 -20.44
CA GLU A 575 13.32 73.07 -19.38
C GLU A 575 12.36 72.17 -18.60
N GLY A 576 11.13 72.63 -18.36
CA GLY A 576 10.07 71.84 -17.73
C GLY A 576 9.69 70.61 -18.55
N VAL A 577 9.52 70.78 -19.85
CA VAL A 577 9.22 69.68 -20.78
C VAL A 577 10.39 68.70 -20.91
N SER A 578 11.61 69.22 -21.04
CA SER A 578 12.82 68.39 -21.10
C SER A 578 13.02 67.56 -19.82
N LEU A 579 12.72 68.12 -18.65
CA LEU A 579 12.71 67.37 -17.41
C LEU A 579 11.70 66.22 -17.47
N MET A 580 10.46 66.48 -17.90
CA MET A 580 9.42 65.46 -17.93
C MET A 580 9.76 64.33 -18.90
N GLN A 581 10.32 64.64 -20.08
CA GLN A 581 10.83 63.64 -21.02
C GLN A 581 11.89 62.75 -20.34
N THR A 582 12.87 63.36 -19.68
CA THR A 582 13.94 62.65 -18.99
C THR A 582 13.39 61.74 -17.87
N LEU A 583 12.39 62.21 -17.12
CA LEU A 583 11.73 61.40 -16.08
C LEU A 583 11.00 60.20 -16.67
N ILE A 584 10.33 60.36 -17.82
CA ILE A 584 9.63 59.25 -18.47
C ILE A 584 10.64 58.24 -19.03
N ASP A 585 11.72 58.71 -19.65
CA ASP A 585 12.79 57.86 -20.17
C ASP A 585 13.48 57.06 -19.06
N ASP A 586 13.75 57.69 -17.92
CA ASP A 586 14.37 57.03 -16.78
C ASP A 586 13.43 55.98 -16.14
N VAL A 587 12.11 56.21 -16.11
CA VAL A 587 11.12 55.20 -15.65
C VAL A 587 11.07 54.01 -16.61
N LEU A 588 11.11 54.28 -17.93
CA LEU A 588 11.21 53.24 -18.95
C LEU A 588 12.50 52.44 -18.83
N ALA A 589 13.63 53.12 -18.62
CA ALA A 589 14.93 52.48 -18.43
C ALA A 589 14.92 51.57 -17.19
N TYR A 590 14.37 52.04 -16.07
CA TYR A 590 14.21 51.26 -14.85
C TYR A 590 13.34 50.01 -15.06
N SER A 591 12.23 50.13 -15.80
CA SER A 591 11.35 49.00 -16.14
C SER A 591 12.00 48.00 -17.12
N LYS A 592 12.77 48.48 -18.10
CA LYS A 592 13.41 47.65 -19.12
C LYS A 592 14.51 46.75 -18.60
N VAL A 593 15.22 47.15 -17.54
CA VAL A 593 16.30 46.36 -16.91
C VAL A 593 15.83 44.95 -16.51
N ASP A 594 14.52 44.76 -16.26
CA ASP A 594 13.88 43.48 -15.89
C ASP A 594 13.32 42.66 -17.09
N SER A 595 13.17 43.27 -18.27
CA SER A 595 12.42 42.70 -19.40
C SER A 595 13.26 42.00 -20.47
N GLN A 596 14.57 42.23 -20.52
CA GLN A 596 15.44 41.51 -21.45
C GLN A 596 15.87 40.20 -20.80
N ALA A 597 15.58 39.08 -21.44
CA ALA A 597 16.23 37.80 -21.14
C ALA A 597 17.71 37.94 -21.51
N ILE A 598 18.50 38.46 -20.58
CA ILE A 598 19.88 38.89 -20.82
C ILE A 598 20.77 37.65 -20.93
N ALA A 599 21.39 37.47 -22.09
CA ALA A 599 22.50 36.53 -22.24
C ALA A 599 23.77 37.22 -21.71
N PHE A 600 24.14 36.94 -20.46
CA PHE A 600 25.44 37.39 -19.95
C PHE A 600 26.56 36.77 -20.79
N GLN A 601 27.50 37.62 -21.22
CA GLN A 601 28.66 37.19 -21.99
C GLN A 601 29.91 37.52 -21.19
N LEU A 602 30.98 36.77 -21.43
CA LEU A 602 32.28 37.08 -20.87
C LEU A 602 32.81 38.34 -21.57
N ILE A 603 32.81 39.47 -20.86
CA ILE A 603 33.23 40.77 -21.38
C ILE A 603 34.38 41.33 -20.55
N GLY A 604 35.40 41.89 -21.22
CA GLY A 604 36.43 42.70 -20.56
C GLY A 604 35.84 44.05 -20.16
N VAL A 605 35.87 44.38 -18.87
CA VAL A 605 35.18 45.54 -18.30
C VAL A 605 35.75 46.89 -18.81
N GLU A 606 36.95 46.89 -19.37
CA GLU A 606 37.52 48.05 -20.07
C GLU A 606 36.63 48.51 -21.24
N THR A 607 36.03 47.59 -21.99
CA THR A 607 35.21 47.95 -23.16
C THR A 607 33.98 48.80 -22.79
N PRO A 608 33.13 48.39 -21.82
CA PRO A 608 32.01 49.24 -21.37
C PRO A 608 32.47 50.52 -20.69
N LEU A 609 33.60 50.52 -19.98
CA LEU A 609 34.16 51.73 -19.37
C LEU A 609 34.61 52.74 -20.43
N GLU A 610 35.37 52.32 -21.44
CA GLU A 610 35.83 53.18 -22.55
C GLU A 610 34.65 53.81 -23.29
N ARG A 611 33.56 53.04 -23.51
CA ARG A 611 32.34 53.57 -24.12
C ARG A 611 31.65 54.61 -23.23
N ALA A 612 31.55 54.35 -21.92
CA ALA A 612 31.01 55.31 -20.97
C ALA A 612 31.83 56.61 -20.94
N LEU A 613 33.17 56.51 -20.99
CA LEU A 613 34.07 57.66 -21.08
C LEU A 613 33.90 58.42 -22.40
N GLY A 614 33.74 57.69 -23.52
CA GLY A 614 33.43 58.27 -24.82
C GLY A 614 32.15 59.09 -24.83
N ASN A 615 31.09 58.59 -24.19
CA ASN A 615 29.81 59.30 -24.03
C ASN A 615 29.94 60.56 -23.16
N LEU A 616 30.89 60.58 -22.23
CA LEU A 616 31.12 61.70 -21.30
C LEU A 616 32.23 62.66 -21.76
N ARG A 617 32.82 62.46 -22.94
CA ARG A 617 34.01 63.19 -23.43
C ARG A 617 33.88 64.71 -23.33
N GLN A 618 32.73 65.27 -23.70
CA GLN A 618 32.51 66.71 -23.64
C GLN A 618 32.51 67.21 -22.18
N ARG A 619 31.78 66.55 -21.28
CA ARG A 619 31.71 66.90 -19.86
C ARG A 619 33.07 66.77 -19.16
N ILE A 620 33.85 65.76 -19.54
CA ILE A 620 35.21 65.56 -19.03
C ILE A 620 36.11 66.74 -19.41
N ALA A 621 36.03 67.19 -20.66
CA ALA A 621 36.81 68.32 -21.16
C ALA A 621 36.39 69.65 -20.52
N GLU A 622 35.09 69.89 -20.36
CA GLU A 622 34.53 71.11 -19.74
C GLU A 622 34.88 71.21 -18.25
N ALA A 623 34.83 70.09 -17.51
CA ALA A 623 35.15 70.06 -16.07
C ALA A 623 36.64 69.92 -15.76
N GLY A 624 37.49 69.68 -16.77
CA GLY A 624 38.91 69.36 -16.57
C GLY A 624 39.14 68.10 -15.74
N ALA A 625 38.23 67.11 -15.85
CA ALA A 625 38.24 65.92 -15.02
C ALA A 625 39.37 64.95 -15.42
N VAL A 626 40.10 64.42 -14.43
CA VAL A 626 41.13 63.40 -14.63
C VAL A 626 40.56 62.06 -14.18
N ILE A 627 40.41 61.13 -15.13
CA ILE A 627 39.87 59.80 -14.87
C ILE A 627 40.98 58.77 -15.08
N THR A 628 41.22 57.95 -14.07
CA THR A 628 42.22 56.87 -14.08
C THR A 628 41.54 55.55 -13.72
N HIS A 629 42.10 54.43 -14.15
CA HIS A 629 41.62 53.12 -13.76
C HIS A 629 42.77 52.13 -13.62
N ASP A 630 42.57 51.13 -12.76
CA ASP A 630 43.42 49.95 -12.67
C ASP A 630 43.13 48.97 -13.83
N PRO A 631 43.96 47.92 -14.06
CA PRO A 631 43.59 46.83 -14.96
C PRO A 631 42.27 46.19 -14.52
N LEU A 632 41.27 46.12 -15.41
CA LEU A 632 39.95 45.63 -15.07
C LEU A 632 39.79 44.16 -15.50
N PRO A 633 38.98 43.39 -14.78
CA PRO A 633 38.80 41.97 -15.08
C PRO A 633 37.83 41.74 -16.25
N SER A 634 37.81 40.50 -16.74
CA SER A 634 36.67 40.00 -17.53
C SER A 634 35.61 39.38 -16.62
N VAL A 635 34.34 39.75 -16.80
CA VAL A 635 33.21 39.28 -16.00
C VAL A 635 32.05 38.82 -16.88
N MET A 636 31.21 37.95 -16.35
CA MET A 636 29.96 37.53 -16.99
C MET A 636 28.90 38.60 -16.77
N ALA A 637 28.69 39.48 -17.76
CA ALA A 637 27.78 40.61 -17.62
C ALA A 637 27.19 41.06 -18.96
N ASP A 638 26.22 41.96 -18.89
CA ASP A 638 25.70 42.68 -20.05
C ASP A 638 26.52 43.95 -20.32
N ASN A 639 27.06 44.04 -21.53
CA ASN A 639 27.92 45.16 -21.93
C ASN A 639 27.19 46.52 -21.89
N THR A 640 25.91 46.56 -22.23
CA THR A 640 25.11 47.79 -22.25
C THR A 640 24.78 48.25 -20.84
N GLN A 641 24.41 47.32 -19.95
CA GLN A 641 24.10 47.62 -18.56
C GLN A 641 25.35 48.04 -17.79
N LEU A 642 26.50 47.39 -17.99
CA LEU A 642 27.76 47.85 -17.37
C LEU A 642 28.18 49.22 -17.88
N MET A 643 28.07 49.49 -19.19
CA MET A 643 28.33 50.83 -19.74
C MET A 643 27.44 51.88 -19.06
N GLN A 644 26.14 51.60 -18.90
CA GLN A 644 25.20 52.50 -18.24
C GLN A 644 25.52 52.70 -16.75
N LEU A 645 25.92 51.64 -16.05
CA LEU A 645 26.36 51.70 -14.65
C LEU A 645 27.56 52.65 -14.49
N PHE A 646 28.62 52.47 -15.29
CA PHE A 646 29.79 53.34 -15.27
C PHE A 646 29.45 54.77 -15.68
N GLN A 647 28.65 54.95 -16.73
CA GLN A 647 28.23 56.26 -17.20
C GLN A 647 27.52 57.04 -16.09
N ASN A 648 26.60 56.40 -15.36
CA ASN A 648 25.86 57.05 -14.27
C ASN A 648 26.76 57.39 -13.07
N LEU A 649 27.64 56.48 -12.66
CA LEU A 649 28.55 56.71 -11.52
C LEU A 649 29.57 57.81 -11.85
N ILE A 650 30.18 57.77 -13.03
CA ILE A 650 31.19 58.76 -13.46
C ILE A 650 30.53 60.11 -13.73
N ALA A 651 29.34 60.16 -14.35
CA ALA A 651 28.62 61.41 -14.56
C ALA A 651 28.26 62.08 -13.23
N ASN A 652 27.88 61.31 -12.20
CA ASN A 652 27.63 61.84 -10.86
C ASN A 652 28.93 62.38 -10.23
N ALA A 653 30.05 61.66 -10.34
CA ALA A 653 31.33 62.12 -9.82
C ALA A 653 31.85 63.39 -10.51
N ILE A 654 31.63 63.56 -11.82
CA ILE A 654 31.94 64.81 -12.53
C ILE A 654 31.00 65.94 -12.08
N LYS A 655 29.73 65.63 -11.86
CA LYS A 655 28.70 66.63 -11.54
C LYS A 655 28.84 67.19 -10.12
N PHE A 656 29.13 66.35 -9.14
CA PHE A 656 29.16 66.72 -7.71
C PHE A 656 30.59 66.98 -7.21
N HIS A 657 31.33 67.85 -7.90
CA HIS A 657 32.71 68.17 -7.57
C HIS A 657 32.85 69.44 -6.71
N SER A 658 34.00 69.58 -6.03
CA SER A 658 34.38 70.78 -5.27
C SER A 658 35.11 71.79 -6.16
N ASP A 659 35.66 72.88 -5.62
CA ASP A 659 36.47 73.86 -6.39
C ASP A 659 37.73 73.25 -7.06
N LYS A 660 38.08 72.01 -6.70
CA LYS A 660 39.19 71.27 -7.31
C LYS A 660 38.69 70.52 -8.56
N PRO A 661 39.54 70.35 -9.59
CA PRO A 661 39.19 69.53 -10.75
C PRO A 661 38.82 68.10 -10.32
N PRO A 662 37.76 67.49 -10.90
CA PRO A 662 37.33 66.15 -10.53
C PRO A 662 38.44 65.13 -10.79
N GLN A 663 38.81 64.36 -9.77
CA GLN A 663 39.73 63.24 -9.88
C GLN A 663 38.95 61.97 -9.57
N ILE A 664 38.77 61.14 -10.59
CA ILE A 664 37.98 59.91 -10.51
C ILE A 664 38.90 58.72 -10.75
N HIS A 665 38.86 57.74 -9.86
CA HIS A 665 39.64 56.52 -9.99
C HIS A 665 38.72 55.30 -9.95
N VAL A 666 38.85 54.41 -10.95
CA VAL A 666 38.09 53.16 -11.04
C VAL A 666 39.02 51.99 -10.71
N GLY A 667 38.79 51.35 -9.56
CA GLY A 667 39.55 50.18 -9.11
C GLY A 667 38.73 48.89 -9.22
N ALA A 668 39.42 47.76 -9.32
CA ALA A 668 38.82 46.43 -9.24
C ALA A 668 39.69 45.48 -8.40
N GLU A 669 39.07 44.80 -7.44
CA GLU A 669 39.71 43.84 -6.55
C GLU A 669 39.00 42.48 -6.64
N ARG A 670 39.77 41.41 -6.63
CA ARG A 670 39.23 40.06 -6.64
C ARG A 670 38.95 39.59 -5.21
N LEU A 671 37.69 39.31 -4.89
CA LEU A 671 37.28 38.54 -3.72
C LEU A 671 37.10 37.06 -4.10
N GLU A 672 36.90 36.17 -3.12
CA GLU A 672 36.84 34.71 -3.36
C GLU A 672 35.82 34.34 -4.47
N ASP A 673 34.56 34.78 -4.30
CA ASP A 673 33.43 34.43 -5.19
C ASP A 673 32.92 35.59 -6.07
N GLU A 674 33.46 36.80 -5.91
CA GLU A 674 33.00 38.01 -6.60
C GLU A 674 34.14 38.98 -6.93
N TRP A 675 33.92 39.85 -7.91
CA TRP A 675 34.75 41.01 -8.19
C TRP A 675 34.16 42.24 -7.51
N LEU A 676 34.97 42.94 -6.71
CA LEU A 676 34.63 44.22 -6.09
C LEU A 676 35.15 45.36 -6.96
N PHE A 677 34.27 46.20 -7.45
CA PHE A 677 34.61 47.42 -8.17
C PHE A 677 34.44 48.63 -7.26
N SER A 678 35.29 49.63 -7.44
CA SER A 678 35.19 50.91 -6.74
C SER A 678 35.30 52.07 -7.72
N VAL A 679 34.44 53.08 -7.55
CA VAL A 679 34.52 54.37 -8.25
C VAL A 679 34.70 55.45 -7.20
N ARG A 680 35.91 55.97 -7.09
CA ARG A 680 36.31 56.96 -6.08
C ARG A 680 36.43 58.35 -6.70
N ASP A 681 35.86 59.35 -6.06
CA ASP A 681 35.95 60.76 -6.44
C ASP A 681 36.53 61.65 -5.33
N ASN A 682 36.89 62.89 -5.67
CA ASN A 682 37.32 63.96 -4.76
C ASN A 682 36.26 65.07 -4.60
N GLY A 683 34.98 64.72 -4.76
CA GLY A 683 33.85 65.64 -4.80
C GLY A 683 33.42 66.17 -3.44
N ILE A 684 32.20 66.72 -3.38
CA ILE A 684 31.62 67.36 -2.19
C ILE A 684 31.35 66.39 -1.03
N GLY A 685 31.32 65.08 -1.31
CA GLY A 685 30.99 64.03 -0.35
C GLY A 685 29.51 64.01 0.05
N ILE A 686 29.07 62.89 0.60
CA ILE A 686 27.69 62.60 1.02
C ILE A 686 27.69 62.36 2.53
N ASP A 687 26.73 62.94 3.25
CA ASP A 687 26.54 62.65 4.66
C ASP A 687 26.10 61.17 4.83
N PRO A 688 26.81 60.37 5.65
CA PRO A 688 26.55 58.93 5.83
C PRO A 688 25.09 58.59 6.17
N ARG A 689 24.34 59.51 6.76
CA ARG A 689 22.92 59.31 7.10
C ARG A 689 22.02 59.13 5.86
N PHE A 690 22.52 59.48 4.68
CA PHE A 690 21.79 59.35 3.42
C PHE A 690 22.27 58.21 2.52
N SER A 691 23.26 57.41 2.93
CA SER A 691 23.86 56.37 2.09
C SER A 691 22.88 55.33 1.53
N ASP A 692 21.82 54.98 2.27
CA ASP A 692 20.77 54.08 1.77
C ASP A 692 19.69 54.80 0.94
N ARG A 693 19.48 56.09 1.22
CA ARG A 693 18.42 56.92 0.63
C ARG A 693 18.73 57.35 -0.80
N ILE A 694 20.00 57.49 -1.15
CA ILE A 694 20.42 57.92 -2.50
C ILE A 694 20.07 56.90 -3.60
N PHE A 695 19.78 55.65 -3.24
CA PHE A 695 19.40 54.60 -4.18
C PHE A 695 17.88 54.44 -4.33
N ILE A 696 17.07 55.25 -3.64
CA ILE A 696 15.60 55.24 -3.74
C ILE A 696 15.16 56.07 -4.94
N ILE A 697 14.17 55.58 -5.69
CA ILE A 697 13.62 56.25 -6.88
C ILE A 697 13.11 57.65 -6.50
N PHE A 698 13.47 58.66 -7.30
CA PHE A 698 13.11 60.08 -7.15
C PHE A 698 13.68 60.81 -5.92
N GLN A 699 14.61 60.22 -5.17
CA GLN A 699 15.19 60.88 -4.00
C GLN A 699 16.43 61.70 -4.36
N ARG A 700 16.48 62.97 -3.91
CA ARG A 700 17.61 63.91 -4.13
C ARG A 700 18.08 64.51 -2.80
N LEU A 701 19.38 64.82 -2.71
CA LEU A 701 19.98 65.46 -1.54
C LEU A 701 20.19 66.98 -1.68
N HIS A 702 20.26 67.48 -2.92
CA HIS A 702 20.40 68.91 -3.23
C HIS A 702 19.17 69.44 -3.96
N THR A 703 18.89 70.73 -3.79
CA THR A 703 17.79 71.41 -4.49
C THR A 703 18.09 71.51 -5.99
N ARG A 704 17.03 71.70 -6.77
CA ARG A 704 17.11 71.73 -8.24
C ARG A 704 17.96 72.90 -8.77
N ASP A 705 18.05 73.97 -7.99
CA ASP A 705 18.81 75.19 -8.31
C ASP A 705 20.32 75.02 -8.08
N GLU A 706 20.74 74.04 -7.26
CA GLU A 706 22.15 73.75 -6.99
C GLU A 706 22.75 72.75 -7.99
N TYR A 707 22.01 71.73 -8.42
CA TYR A 707 22.53 70.65 -9.28
C TYR A 707 21.46 69.99 -10.18
N PRO A 708 21.62 69.97 -11.53
CA PRO A 708 20.60 69.45 -12.46
C PRO A 708 20.56 67.92 -12.57
N GLY A 709 19.40 67.26 -12.42
CA GLY A 709 19.24 65.80 -12.66
C GLY A 709 17.92 65.24 -12.14
N THR A 710 17.53 64.03 -12.53
CA THR A 710 16.22 63.42 -12.20
C THR A 710 16.16 62.74 -10.83
N GLY A 711 17.28 62.22 -10.33
CA GLY A 711 17.35 61.41 -9.11
C GLY A 711 17.15 59.91 -9.34
N MET A 712 17.14 59.44 -10.60
CA MET A 712 16.98 58.02 -10.92
C MET A 712 18.28 57.27 -11.23
N GLY A 713 19.37 57.98 -11.57
CA GLY A 713 20.63 57.37 -11.99
C GLY A 713 21.18 56.31 -11.02
N LEU A 714 21.20 56.59 -9.71
CA LEU A 714 21.68 55.64 -8.70
C LEU A 714 20.70 54.48 -8.45
N ALA A 715 19.39 54.72 -8.53
CA ALA A 715 18.40 53.65 -8.47
C ALA A 715 18.53 52.67 -9.64
N ILE A 716 18.85 53.18 -10.84
CA ILE A 716 19.18 52.38 -12.02
C ILE A 716 20.48 51.59 -11.79
N CYS A 717 21.53 52.22 -11.23
CA CYS A 717 22.77 51.52 -10.86
C CYS A 717 22.51 50.34 -9.91
N LYS A 718 21.71 50.56 -8.86
CA LYS A 718 21.32 49.51 -7.91
C LYS A 718 20.57 48.38 -8.60
N LYS A 719 19.60 48.71 -9.46
CA LYS A 719 18.85 47.70 -10.19
C LYS A 719 19.72 46.87 -11.14
N ILE A 720 20.66 47.51 -11.85
CA ILE A 720 21.62 46.82 -12.72
C ILE A 720 22.49 45.84 -11.92
N VAL A 721 23.02 46.27 -10.79
CA VAL A 721 23.89 45.44 -9.94
C VAL A 721 23.11 44.27 -9.33
N GLU A 722 21.86 44.49 -8.89
CA GLU A 722 20.96 43.43 -8.41
C GLU A 722 20.64 42.40 -9.51
N CYS A 723 20.43 42.84 -10.76
CA CYS A 723 20.26 41.94 -11.90
C CYS A 723 21.50 41.06 -12.17
N HIS A 724 22.69 41.57 -11.89
CA HIS A 724 23.95 40.82 -11.92
C HIS A 724 24.22 40.04 -10.62
N ARG A 725 23.26 40.01 -9.68
CA ARG A 725 23.36 39.36 -8.36
C ARG A 725 24.47 39.92 -7.46
N GLY A 726 24.87 41.16 -7.71
CA GLY A 726 25.82 41.90 -6.90
C GLY A 726 25.16 42.75 -5.83
N ARG A 727 25.97 43.52 -5.12
CA ARG A 727 25.55 44.55 -4.17
C ARG A 727 26.20 45.87 -4.53
N ILE A 728 25.52 47.00 -4.29
CA ILE A 728 26.07 48.35 -4.44
C ILE A 728 25.91 49.13 -3.13
N TRP A 729 26.92 49.90 -2.74
CA TRP A 729 26.89 50.80 -1.58
C TRP A 729 27.83 51.98 -1.78
N VAL A 730 27.82 52.95 -0.86
CA VAL A 730 28.71 54.12 -0.89
C VAL A 730 29.36 54.33 0.47
N GLU A 731 30.63 54.70 0.46
CA GLU A 731 31.36 55.21 1.61
C GLU A 731 31.77 56.66 1.32
N SER A 732 31.31 57.60 2.14
CA SER A 732 31.58 59.02 1.92
C SER A 732 31.50 59.81 3.22
N GLN A 733 32.25 60.93 3.26
CA GLN A 733 32.16 61.94 4.30
C GLN A 733 32.09 63.32 3.64
N LEU A 734 31.33 64.24 4.24
CA LEU A 734 31.17 65.60 3.72
C LEU A 734 32.54 66.28 3.56
N GLY A 735 32.81 66.82 2.37
CA GLY A 735 34.05 67.51 2.00
C GLY A 735 35.26 66.62 1.68
N GLN A 736 35.12 65.29 1.70
CA GLN A 736 36.22 64.34 1.46
C GLN A 736 36.02 63.43 0.23
N GLY A 737 35.01 63.70 -0.61
CA GLY A 737 34.64 62.85 -1.76
C GLY A 737 33.84 61.61 -1.38
N ALA A 738 33.46 60.81 -2.38
CA ALA A 738 32.73 59.57 -2.22
C ALA A 738 33.43 58.38 -2.92
N THR A 739 33.24 57.19 -2.37
CA THR A 739 33.62 55.93 -3.03
C THR A 739 32.40 55.05 -3.16
N PHE A 740 31.97 54.80 -4.38
CA PHE A 740 30.89 53.86 -4.70
C PHE A 740 31.48 52.49 -4.96
N TYR A 741 30.98 51.48 -4.23
CA TYR A 741 31.40 50.10 -4.37
C TYR A 741 30.29 49.27 -5.00
N PHE A 742 30.63 48.36 -5.91
CA PHE A 742 29.68 47.34 -6.38
C PHE A 742 30.34 46.00 -6.66
N THR A 743 29.59 44.90 -6.56
CA THR A 743 30.12 43.55 -6.81
C THR A 743 29.53 42.86 -8.04
N ILE A 744 30.30 41.96 -8.66
CA ILE A 744 29.84 41.06 -9.73
C ILE A 744 30.36 39.64 -9.45
N PRO A 745 29.50 38.62 -9.29
CA PRO A 745 29.91 37.23 -9.04
C PRO A 745 30.72 36.63 -10.20
N VAL A 746 31.68 35.76 -9.88
CA VAL A 746 32.64 35.20 -10.85
C VAL A 746 32.03 34.07 -11.68
N GLY A 747 31.14 33.29 -11.08
CA GLY A 747 30.36 32.28 -11.76
C GLY A 747 28.96 32.81 -12.02
N GLY A 748 28.58 32.97 -13.28
CA GLY A 748 27.18 33.09 -13.65
C GLY A 748 26.46 31.82 -13.24
N ARG A 749 26.02 31.71 -11.98
CA ARG A 749 25.24 30.57 -11.51
C ARG A 749 23.99 30.51 -12.37
N GLU A 750 23.94 29.54 -13.28
CA GLU A 750 22.73 29.22 -14.02
C GLU A 750 21.55 29.20 -13.05
N HIS A 751 20.41 29.72 -13.49
CA HIS A 751 19.16 29.49 -12.80
C HIS A 751 19.06 27.98 -12.50
N GLU A 752 19.09 27.60 -11.21
CA GLU A 752 18.31 26.43 -10.81
C GLU A 752 16.89 26.77 -11.25
N ARG A 753 16.50 26.17 -12.37
CA ARG A 753 15.13 26.11 -12.83
C ARG A 753 14.34 25.51 -11.67
N ARG A 754 13.52 26.32 -11.01
CA ARG A 754 12.27 25.79 -10.46
C ARG A 754 11.52 25.19 -11.64
N ASN A 755 11.44 23.86 -11.62
CA ASN A 755 10.88 22.97 -12.62
C ASN A 755 9.73 23.54 -13.46
N GLY A 756 10.03 23.87 -14.72
CA GLY A 756 9.09 23.79 -15.84
C GLY A 756 9.51 22.63 -16.74
N ARG A 757 8.67 21.61 -16.83
CA ARG A 757 8.86 20.38 -17.63
C ARG A 757 9.36 20.70 -19.05
N LYS A 758 10.55 20.22 -19.41
CA LYS A 758 10.86 19.89 -20.81
C LYS A 758 10.05 18.64 -21.15
N ALA A 759 8.93 18.81 -21.83
CA ALA A 759 8.33 17.71 -22.58
C ALA A 759 9.31 17.32 -23.69
N GLN A 760 9.92 16.14 -23.55
CA GLN A 760 10.60 15.45 -24.64
C GLN A 760 9.55 15.06 -25.68
N ASN A 761 9.40 15.90 -26.72
CA ASN A 761 8.97 15.42 -28.02
C ASN A 761 10.19 14.80 -28.69
N ASN A 762 10.28 13.47 -28.65
CA ASN A 762 10.64 12.60 -29.78
C ASN A 762 10.89 11.18 -29.28
N LEU A 763 9.89 10.32 -29.49
CA LEU A 763 10.06 8.96 -29.99
C LEU A 763 8.75 8.58 -30.68
N PHE A 764 8.81 8.51 -32.02
CA PHE A 764 7.82 7.89 -32.88
C PHE A 764 7.81 6.36 -32.64
N SER A 765 6.66 5.75 -32.93
CA SER A 765 6.41 4.30 -33.15
C SER A 765 6.17 3.42 -31.93
#